data_AF-A0A7H8QUX4-F1
#
_entry.id   AF-A0A7H8QUX4-F1
#
_cell.length_a   1.000
_cell.length_b   1.000
_cell.length_c   1.000
_cell.angle_alpha   90.00
_cell.angle_beta   90.00
_cell.angle_gamma   90.00
#
_symmetry.space_group_name_H-M   'P 1'
#
loop_
_entity.id
_entity.type
_entity.pdbx_description
1 polymer ?
#
loop_
_entity_poly.entity_id
_entity_poly.type
_entity_poly.pdbx_seq_one_letter_code
_entity_poly.pdbx_strand_id
1 'polypeptide(L)'
;MKALNYVGPYVVKVQDVQMPTLEHPDDIIVRVTSAAICGSDLHMYEGRTAAESGITFGHENLGIVEELGEGVTLLRKGDRVVMPFNVADGRCRNCEEGKTAFCTGVNPGFAGGAYGYVAMGPYRGGQAQFLRVPYADFNALKLPPGTEHEADFVLLADIFPTGWHGIEISGFQPGDSVAVFGAGPVGLMAAYSAQLRGASSVYVVDRVPERLRAAEKIGCKGINFTTGDGVDQIINLNGGMVDRSVDAVGYQAVGNDNSKEQPNIVLENMIRVTRACGGLGIPGLYVPSDPGAGDTASAKGMISLSFGKLFEKGLTLGTGQCNVKAYNRQLRDLIIAGKATPSFVVSHEIGLDEAETAYQKFDKRVEGYTKVHDLINAFSKCKDAGYHGTVLQCYIISNMGEEAPRTTSQWSVVGQNGIQDLLYQEAVPIPPIGDHDCLVKIEAVSLNYRDVAIINNQYPLSVKLPVVAVSDGAGIVIATGSRVKNFKPGDKVCAAICPAHEHGRMDADKLATTLGGGTDGLLSQYSVCEEGGLLAIPRNLSTFEASALPGAAVSAWNSLYGSENISSAVTRIKPGDIVLTQGTGGVSLFAIQFAVAAGATVIATTSQSSGPKVDLLKSLGARHVINYREDEDWGETAASLTPNRVGVDHVLDVGGAGTLEQSLKAVRFEGTISVIGFLSGTGLGPGLLSALSRAITVRGVLGGSKLQLEEVIRAVERCGIKPVIDEKVFGLSEVREAYQYLMDSKHVGKVVVRVS
;
A
#
# COMPACT_ATOMS: atom_id res chain seq x y z
N MET A 1 -9.64 30.46 -17.19
CA MET A 1 -8.54 30.56 -16.21
C MET A 1 -7.23 30.71 -16.96
N LYS A 2 -6.23 31.35 -16.37
CA LYS A 2 -4.87 31.35 -16.93
C LYS A 2 -4.16 30.02 -16.65
N ALA A 3 -3.41 29.53 -17.63
CA ALA A 3 -2.57 28.35 -17.52
C ALA A 3 -1.34 28.45 -18.44
N LEU A 4 -0.22 27.82 -18.07
CA LEU A 4 0.98 27.74 -18.89
C LEU A 4 0.89 26.55 -19.85
N ASN A 5 0.79 26.84 -21.14
CA ASN A 5 0.71 25.84 -22.19
C ASN A 5 1.98 25.77 -23.02
N TYR A 6 2.37 24.56 -23.40
CA TYR A 6 3.39 24.31 -24.40
C TYR A 6 2.87 24.66 -25.80
N VAL A 7 3.64 25.45 -26.54
CA VAL A 7 3.32 25.85 -27.93
C VAL A 7 4.23 25.14 -28.92
N GLY A 8 5.46 24.86 -28.52
CA GLY A 8 6.47 24.19 -29.33
C GLY A 8 7.85 24.28 -28.68
N PRO A 9 8.90 23.75 -29.32
CA PRO A 9 10.24 23.72 -28.73
C PRO A 9 10.70 25.12 -28.33
N TYR A 10 11.12 25.24 -27.08
CA TYR A 10 11.54 26.47 -26.39
C TYR A 10 10.47 27.57 -26.28
N VAL A 11 9.19 27.21 -26.42
CA VAL A 11 8.07 28.16 -26.35
C VAL A 11 6.93 27.60 -25.49
N VAL A 12 6.75 28.18 -24.32
CA VAL A 12 5.55 28.07 -23.48
C VAL A 12 4.86 29.43 -23.41
N LYS A 13 3.53 29.45 -23.23
CA LYS A 13 2.77 30.69 -23.08
C LYS A 13 1.70 30.59 -22.01
N VAL A 14 1.55 31.65 -21.23
CA VAL A 14 0.39 31.81 -20.35
C VAL A 14 -0.80 32.21 -21.20
N GLN A 15 -1.83 31.37 -21.19
CA GLN A 15 -3.02 31.56 -22.02
C GLN A 15 -4.29 31.37 -21.20
N ASP A 16 -5.37 32.02 -21.64
CA ASP A 16 -6.70 31.72 -21.15
C ASP A 16 -7.16 30.35 -21.68
N VAL A 17 -7.45 29.45 -20.76
CA VAL A 17 -8.02 28.12 -21.01
C VAL A 17 -9.34 27.94 -20.26
N GLN A 18 -10.14 26.97 -20.69
CA GLN A 18 -11.37 26.61 -20.01
C GLN A 18 -11.08 26.14 -18.57
N MET A 19 -11.90 26.59 -17.61
CA MET A 19 -11.88 26.06 -16.24
C MET A 19 -12.10 24.55 -16.26
N PRO A 20 -11.36 23.78 -15.46
CA PRO A 20 -11.66 22.36 -15.29
C PRO A 20 -13.03 22.21 -14.64
N THR A 21 -13.73 21.16 -15.03
CA THR A 21 -14.98 20.71 -14.39
C THR A 21 -14.75 19.35 -13.76
N LEU A 22 -15.56 18.98 -12.77
CA LEU A 22 -15.60 17.59 -12.31
C LEU A 22 -16.04 16.68 -13.46
N GLU A 23 -15.29 15.61 -13.73
CA GLU A 23 -15.69 14.61 -14.73
C GLU A 23 -16.06 13.27 -14.08
N HIS A 24 -15.69 13.06 -12.82
CA HIS A 24 -16.01 11.89 -12.00
C HIS A 24 -16.39 12.29 -10.56
N PRO A 25 -17.25 11.52 -9.86
CA PRO A 25 -17.57 11.75 -8.44
C PRO A 25 -16.36 11.80 -7.51
N ASP A 26 -15.31 11.08 -7.86
CA ASP A 26 -14.09 11.00 -7.03
C ASP A 26 -13.12 12.15 -7.36
N ASP A 27 -13.49 13.05 -8.27
CA ASP A 27 -12.66 14.20 -8.62
C ASP A 27 -12.84 15.32 -7.57
N ILE A 28 -11.80 16.14 -7.44
CA ILE A 28 -11.92 17.47 -6.85
C ILE A 28 -11.40 18.52 -7.84
N ILE A 29 -11.87 19.75 -7.69
CA ILE A 29 -11.23 20.94 -8.26
C ILE A 29 -10.44 21.61 -7.16
N VAL A 30 -9.14 21.80 -7.41
CA VAL A 30 -8.21 22.49 -6.53
C VAL A 30 -7.91 23.85 -7.11
N ARG A 31 -8.06 24.91 -6.31
CA ARG A 31 -7.45 26.20 -6.57
C ARG A 31 -5.97 26.10 -6.22
N VAL A 32 -5.11 26.11 -7.23
CA VAL A 32 -3.67 25.95 -7.05
C VAL A 32 -3.12 27.17 -6.33
N THR A 33 -2.34 26.95 -5.27
CA THR A 33 -1.63 28.02 -4.55
C THR A 33 -0.16 28.06 -4.98
N SER A 34 0.44 26.88 -5.16
CA SER A 34 1.83 26.75 -5.61
C SER A 34 1.97 25.62 -6.62
N ALA A 35 2.76 25.87 -7.67
CA ALA A 35 3.19 24.86 -8.63
C ALA A 35 4.69 25.01 -8.92
N ALA A 36 5.43 23.91 -8.94
CA ALA A 36 6.88 23.96 -9.22
C ALA A 36 7.21 23.60 -10.67
N ILE A 37 8.38 24.08 -11.13
CA ILE A 37 8.99 23.68 -12.41
C ILE A 37 9.93 22.50 -12.14
N CYS A 38 9.72 21.39 -12.85
CA CYS A 38 10.58 20.21 -12.77
C CYS A 38 11.61 20.20 -13.92
N GLY A 39 12.73 19.50 -13.70
CA GLY A 39 13.67 19.22 -14.80
C GLY A 39 13.03 18.38 -15.91
N SER A 40 12.03 17.57 -15.58
CA SER A 40 11.31 16.76 -16.55
C SER A 40 10.41 17.59 -17.49
N ASP A 41 9.92 18.76 -17.02
CA ASP A 41 9.23 19.72 -17.88
C ASP A 41 10.18 20.31 -18.95
N LEU A 42 11.48 20.45 -18.63
CA LEU A 42 12.48 20.95 -19.59
C LEU A 42 12.67 20.01 -20.76
N HIS A 43 12.63 18.68 -20.56
CA HIS A 43 12.72 17.73 -21.68
C HIS A 43 11.57 17.92 -22.68
N MET A 44 10.36 18.24 -22.20
CA MET A 44 9.23 18.58 -23.07
C MET A 44 9.42 19.95 -23.72
N TYR A 45 9.82 20.95 -22.93
CA TYR A 45 10.10 22.31 -23.39
C TYR A 45 11.16 22.35 -24.50
N GLU A 46 12.25 21.60 -24.39
CA GLU A 46 13.34 21.51 -25.38
C GLU A 46 12.92 20.76 -26.66
N GLY A 47 11.76 20.10 -26.67
CA GLY A 47 11.31 19.25 -27.78
C GLY A 47 12.02 17.88 -27.84
N ARG A 48 12.55 17.39 -26.71
CA ARG A 48 13.24 16.08 -26.60
C ARG A 48 12.28 14.91 -26.38
N THR A 49 10.97 15.17 -26.42
CA THR A 49 9.91 14.17 -26.19
C THR A 49 8.80 14.33 -27.23
N ALA A 50 7.81 13.43 -27.22
CA ALA A 50 6.64 13.48 -28.11
C ALA A 50 5.56 14.48 -27.67
N ALA A 51 5.91 15.54 -26.94
CA ALA A 51 4.95 16.53 -26.44
C ALA A 51 4.32 17.32 -27.59
N GLU A 52 2.99 17.46 -27.57
CA GLU A 52 2.22 18.18 -28.58
C GLU A 52 1.82 19.58 -28.10
N SER A 53 1.67 20.52 -29.03
CA SER A 53 1.19 21.88 -28.72
C SER A 53 -0.19 21.84 -28.06
N GLY A 54 -0.36 22.65 -27.01
CA GLY A 54 -1.61 22.79 -26.25
C GLY A 54 -1.63 22.03 -24.92
N ILE A 55 -0.62 21.22 -24.62
CA ILE A 55 -0.48 20.58 -23.30
C ILE A 55 -0.21 21.65 -22.24
N THR A 56 -0.98 21.65 -21.15
CA THR A 56 -0.72 22.47 -19.95
C THR A 56 0.33 21.79 -19.08
N PHE A 57 1.40 22.51 -18.74
CA PHE A 57 2.51 21.99 -17.91
C PHE A 57 2.20 21.99 -16.41
N GLY A 58 3.04 21.30 -15.63
CA GLY A 58 3.02 21.31 -14.17
C GLY A 58 2.50 20.04 -13.52
N HIS A 59 3.39 19.30 -12.87
CA HIS A 59 3.04 18.09 -12.11
C HIS A 59 3.42 18.17 -10.63
N GLU A 60 3.95 19.30 -10.20
CA GLU A 60 4.35 19.53 -8.82
C GLU A 60 3.39 20.53 -8.16
N ASN A 61 2.21 20.05 -7.74
CA ASN A 61 1.07 20.93 -7.48
C ASN A 61 0.62 20.88 -6.00
N LEU A 62 0.30 22.06 -5.45
CA LEU A 62 -0.28 22.24 -4.12
C LEU A 62 -1.41 23.28 -4.19
N GLY A 63 -2.50 23.06 -3.46
CA GLY A 63 -3.57 24.03 -3.42
C GLY A 63 -4.65 23.78 -2.38
N ILE A 64 -5.78 24.46 -2.57
CA ILE A 64 -6.95 24.41 -1.69
C ILE A 64 -8.13 23.80 -2.46
N VAL A 65 -8.82 22.83 -1.85
CA VAL A 65 -10.02 22.21 -2.41
C VAL A 65 -11.12 23.25 -2.57
N GLU A 66 -11.57 23.48 -3.81
CA GLU A 66 -12.61 24.46 -4.18
C GLU A 66 -13.96 23.79 -4.42
N GLU A 67 -13.96 22.64 -5.09
CA GLU A 67 -15.14 21.85 -5.46
C GLU A 67 -14.85 20.36 -5.26
N LEU A 68 -15.88 19.59 -4.87
CA LEU A 68 -15.78 18.16 -4.62
C LEU A 68 -16.85 17.44 -5.42
N GLY A 69 -16.47 16.32 -6.04
CA GLY A 69 -17.45 15.36 -6.50
C GLY A 69 -18.11 14.63 -5.34
N GLU A 70 -19.27 14.05 -5.61
CA GLU A 70 -20.12 13.37 -4.61
C GLU A 70 -19.51 12.09 -4.02
N GLY A 71 -18.48 11.51 -4.65
CA GLY A 71 -17.78 10.31 -4.20
C GLY A 71 -16.60 10.60 -3.26
N VAL A 72 -16.26 11.87 -3.04
CA VAL A 72 -15.14 12.26 -2.17
C VAL A 72 -15.61 12.28 -0.70
N THR A 73 -14.97 11.45 0.13
CA THR A 73 -15.38 11.23 1.53
C THR A 73 -14.35 11.69 2.56
N LEU A 74 -13.06 11.74 2.21
CA LEU A 74 -11.97 12.06 3.15
C LEU A 74 -11.61 13.56 3.17
N LEU A 75 -11.97 14.30 2.11
CA LEU A 75 -11.64 15.71 1.94
C LEU A 75 -12.87 16.61 2.07
N ARG A 76 -12.63 17.90 2.34
CA ARG A 76 -13.66 18.93 2.43
C ARG A 76 -13.22 20.20 1.71
N LYS A 77 -14.19 21.01 1.27
CA LYS A 77 -13.92 22.33 0.71
C LYS A 77 -13.10 23.15 1.70
N GLY A 78 -12.03 23.79 1.22
CA GLY A 78 -11.09 24.55 2.03
C GLY A 78 -9.91 23.74 2.57
N ASP A 79 -9.89 22.41 2.44
CA ASP A 79 -8.72 21.61 2.81
C ASP A 79 -7.51 22.00 1.95
N ARG A 80 -6.33 22.08 2.58
CA ARG A 80 -5.04 22.21 1.89
C ARG A 80 -4.57 20.82 1.47
N VAL A 81 -4.16 20.68 0.22
CA VAL A 81 -3.70 19.41 -0.35
C VAL A 81 -2.47 19.60 -1.20
N VAL A 82 -1.54 18.65 -1.12
CA VAL A 82 -0.47 18.46 -2.11
C VAL A 82 -0.78 17.23 -2.94
N MET A 83 -0.59 17.35 -4.25
CA MET A 83 -0.88 16.31 -5.21
C MET A 83 0.43 15.62 -5.61
N PRO A 84 0.56 14.30 -5.40
CA PRO A 84 1.59 13.51 -6.07
C PRO A 84 1.60 13.80 -7.57
N PHE A 85 2.77 13.85 -8.18
CA PHE A 85 2.85 14.03 -9.63
C PHE A 85 2.19 12.87 -10.39
N ASN A 86 2.22 11.65 -9.81
CA ASN A 86 1.54 10.50 -10.35
C ASN A 86 0.02 10.64 -10.19
N VAL A 87 -0.70 10.35 -11.26
CA VAL A 87 -2.14 10.07 -11.19
C VAL A 87 -2.31 8.56 -11.06
N ALA A 88 -2.98 8.12 -10.00
CA ALA A 88 -3.21 6.72 -9.70
C ALA A 88 -4.69 6.46 -9.36
N ASP A 89 -5.22 5.30 -9.73
CA ASP A 89 -6.62 4.94 -9.53
C ASP A 89 -6.95 4.40 -8.13
N GLY A 90 -5.93 4.05 -7.35
CA GLY A 90 -6.07 3.51 -5.99
C GLY A 90 -6.61 2.09 -5.90
N ARG A 91 -6.91 1.44 -7.03
CA ARG A 91 -7.68 0.17 -7.06
C ARG A 91 -7.11 -0.90 -7.99
N CYS A 92 -6.24 -0.55 -8.92
CA CYS A 92 -5.54 -1.57 -9.70
C CYS A 92 -4.50 -2.28 -8.82
N ARG A 93 -4.14 -3.51 -9.18
CA ARG A 93 -3.12 -4.31 -8.50
C ARG A 93 -1.85 -3.51 -8.15
N ASN A 94 -1.36 -2.69 -9.08
CA ASN A 94 -0.15 -1.89 -8.82
C ASN A 94 -0.38 -0.83 -7.73
N CYS A 95 -1.55 -0.20 -7.68
CA CYS A 95 -1.87 0.75 -6.61
C CYS A 95 -2.05 0.06 -5.26
N GLU A 96 -2.68 -1.11 -5.25
CA GLU A 96 -2.87 -1.94 -4.04
C GLU A 96 -1.53 -2.40 -3.44
N GLU A 97 -0.56 -2.77 -4.30
CA GLU A 97 0.82 -3.12 -3.95
C GLU A 97 1.72 -1.87 -3.69
N GLY A 98 1.15 -0.65 -3.64
CA GLY A 98 1.88 0.60 -3.39
C GLY A 98 2.75 1.11 -4.55
N LYS A 99 2.70 0.47 -5.72
CA LYS A 99 3.44 0.80 -6.95
C LYS A 99 2.70 1.82 -7.83
N THR A 100 2.29 2.91 -7.19
CA THR A 100 1.43 3.97 -7.78
C THR A 100 1.99 4.65 -9.02
N ALA A 101 3.31 4.67 -9.20
CA ALA A 101 3.94 5.28 -10.37
C ALA A 101 3.60 4.54 -11.69
N PHE A 102 3.24 3.26 -11.59
CA PHE A 102 2.92 2.41 -12.73
C PHE A 102 1.45 1.94 -12.67
N CYS A 103 0.55 2.81 -12.22
CA CYS A 103 -0.89 2.51 -12.20
C CYS A 103 -1.38 2.06 -13.60
N THR A 104 -2.12 0.96 -13.65
CA THR A 104 -2.61 0.38 -14.92
C THR A 104 -4.02 0.83 -15.30
N GLY A 105 -4.73 1.54 -14.41
CA GLY A 105 -6.13 1.94 -14.63
C GLY A 105 -6.33 3.37 -15.14
N VAL A 106 -5.25 4.16 -15.25
CA VAL A 106 -5.33 5.62 -15.54
C VAL A 106 -4.95 6.00 -16.97
N ASN A 107 -4.21 5.14 -17.67
CA ASN A 107 -3.63 5.47 -18.98
C ASN A 107 -3.70 4.26 -19.92
N PRO A 108 -4.63 4.24 -20.89
CA PRO A 108 -4.76 3.11 -21.81
C PRO A 108 -3.47 2.84 -22.60
N GLY A 109 -2.98 1.60 -22.56
CA GLY A 109 -1.81 1.16 -23.32
C GLY A 109 -0.46 1.46 -22.67
N PHE A 110 -0.41 2.12 -21.51
CA PHE A 110 0.82 2.42 -20.79
C PHE A 110 0.60 2.41 -19.28
N ALA A 111 1.49 1.77 -18.51
CA ALA A 111 1.38 1.74 -17.05
C ALA A 111 1.97 3.02 -16.45
N GLY A 112 1.12 3.85 -15.84
CA GLY A 112 1.48 5.13 -15.22
C GLY A 112 0.66 6.30 -15.76
N GLY A 113 0.38 7.25 -14.88
CA GLY A 113 -0.29 8.52 -15.22
C GLY A 113 0.38 9.68 -14.49
N ALA A 114 0.35 10.88 -15.08
CA ALA A 114 0.92 12.09 -14.48
C ALA A 114 0.25 13.35 -15.05
N TYR A 115 0.20 14.42 -14.25
CA TYR A 115 -0.35 15.71 -14.68
C TYR A 115 0.55 16.38 -15.71
N GLY A 116 0.00 16.88 -16.81
CA GLY A 116 0.73 17.75 -17.75
C GLY A 116 1.98 17.12 -18.37
N TYR A 117 2.02 15.78 -18.47
CA TYR A 117 3.19 15.03 -18.92
C TYR A 117 2.89 14.17 -20.15
N VAL A 118 3.80 14.17 -21.12
CA VAL A 118 3.65 13.45 -22.38
C VAL A 118 3.45 11.94 -22.18
N ALA A 119 2.50 11.36 -22.92
CA ALA A 119 2.17 9.92 -22.90
C ALA A 119 1.73 9.35 -21.53
N MET A 120 1.41 10.19 -20.55
CA MET A 120 1.04 9.79 -19.18
C MET A 120 -0.45 10.05 -18.87
N GLY A 121 -1.31 9.83 -19.86
CA GLY A 121 -2.76 9.97 -19.76
C GLY A 121 -3.28 11.38 -20.10
N PRO A 122 -4.61 11.60 -20.02
CA PRO A 122 -5.26 12.83 -20.47
C PRO A 122 -5.20 13.97 -19.44
N TYR A 123 -4.34 13.88 -18.43
CA TYR A 123 -4.37 14.74 -17.26
C TYR A 123 -3.67 16.07 -17.53
N ARG A 124 -4.39 17.17 -17.36
CA ARG A 124 -3.81 18.52 -17.50
C ARG A 124 -2.88 18.85 -16.34
N GLY A 125 -1.85 19.66 -16.63
CA GLY A 125 -0.93 20.16 -15.62
C GLY A 125 -1.50 21.27 -14.74
N GLY A 126 -0.86 21.48 -13.60
CA GLY A 126 -1.26 22.42 -12.56
C GLY A 126 -0.45 23.72 -12.49
N GLN A 127 0.41 24.04 -13.48
CA GLN A 127 0.88 25.43 -13.68
C GLN A 127 -0.26 26.25 -14.29
N ALA A 128 -1.34 26.37 -13.52
CA ALA A 128 -2.64 26.92 -13.87
C ALA A 128 -3.37 27.35 -12.60
N GLN A 129 -4.32 28.27 -12.70
CA GLN A 129 -5.05 28.76 -11.52
C GLN A 129 -5.91 27.68 -10.83
N PHE A 130 -6.37 26.68 -11.58
CA PHE A 130 -7.16 25.56 -11.07
C PHE A 130 -6.72 24.26 -11.72
N LEU A 131 -6.81 23.17 -10.95
CA LEU A 131 -6.46 21.81 -11.39
C LEU A 131 -7.58 20.84 -11.00
N ARG A 132 -7.94 19.96 -11.92
CA ARG A 132 -8.75 18.77 -11.60
C ARG A 132 -7.84 17.67 -11.09
N VAL A 133 -8.19 17.09 -9.95
CA VAL A 133 -7.46 16.00 -9.31
C VAL A 133 -8.39 14.79 -9.25
N PRO A 134 -8.16 13.75 -10.07
CA PRO A 134 -8.99 12.54 -10.06
C PRO A 134 -8.61 11.61 -8.92
N TYR A 135 -9.56 10.75 -8.53
CA TYR A 135 -9.41 9.77 -7.44
C TYR A 135 -8.86 10.45 -6.18
N ALA A 136 -9.50 11.55 -5.79
CA ALA A 136 -8.95 12.55 -4.88
C ALA A 136 -8.60 11.97 -3.50
N ASP A 137 -9.47 11.13 -2.94
CA ASP A 137 -9.25 10.47 -1.65
C ASP A 137 -7.99 9.59 -1.66
N PHE A 138 -7.65 9.00 -2.79
CA PHE A 138 -6.41 8.25 -2.95
C PHE A 138 -5.21 9.16 -3.20
N ASN A 139 -5.29 10.09 -4.15
CA ASN A 139 -4.13 10.87 -4.58
C ASN A 139 -3.78 12.02 -3.62
N ALA A 140 -4.74 12.89 -3.32
CA ALA A 140 -4.48 14.14 -2.61
C ALA A 140 -4.05 13.90 -1.15
N LEU A 141 -2.86 14.40 -0.80
CA LEU A 141 -2.39 14.36 0.58
C LEU A 141 -2.83 15.64 1.31
N LYS A 142 -3.75 15.48 2.26
CA LYS A 142 -4.17 16.57 3.15
C LYS A 142 -2.99 17.12 3.98
N LEU A 143 -2.88 18.43 4.04
CA LEU A 143 -1.88 19.19 4.80
C LEU A 143 -2.51 19.88 6.02
N PRO A 144 -1.70 20.27 7.02
CA PRO A 144 -2.18 21.12 8.12
C PRO A 144 -2.80 22.44 7.61
N PRO A 145 -3.72 23.07 8.37
CA PRO A 145 -4.23 24.40 8.02
C PRO A 145 -3.13 25.49 8.10
N GLY A 146 -3.40 26.68 7.56
CA GLY A 146 -2.47 27.82 7.58
C GLY A 146 -1.69 27.99 6.28
N THR A 147 -0.58 28.74 6.31
CA THR A 147 0.32 28.95 5.16
C THR A 147 1.77 28.57 5.49
N GLU A 148 1.98 27.99 6.68
CA GLU A 148 3.29 27.51 7.08
C GLU A 148 3.74 26.37 6.16
N HIS A 149 5.05 26.30 5.94
CA HIS A 149 5.71 25.27 5.15
C HIS A 149 5.27 25.18 3.68
N GLU A 150 4.66 26.20 3.08
CA GLU A 150 4.19 26.17 1.69
C GLU A 150 5.33 25.73 0.72
N ALA A 151 6.50 26.36 0.85
CA ALA A 151 7.69 26.06 0.04
C ALA A 151 8.29 24.67 0.33
N ASP A 152 8.07 24.10 1.52
CA ASP A 152 8.50 22.73 1.84
C ASP A 152 7.50 21.70 1.30
N PHE A 153 6.20 21.97 1.47
CA PHE A 153 5.13 21.05 1.15
C PHE A 153 4.91 20.90 -0.35
N VAL A 154 5.13 21.94 -1.17
CA VAL A 154 5.05 21.80 -2.63
C VAL A 154 6.05 20.75 -3.15
N LEU A 155 7.19 20.58 -2.48
CA LEU A 155 8.22 19.60 -2.86
C LEU A 155 7.81 18.14 -2.55
N LEU A 156 6.74 17.93 -1.78
CA LEU A 156 6.15 16.60 -1.53
C LEU A 156 5.39 16.05 -2.76
N ALA A 157 5.12 16.89 -3.76
CA ALA A 157 4.48 16.46 -4.99
C ALA A 157 5.40 15.57 -5.84
N ASP A 158 6.71 15.82 -5.82
CA ASP A 158 7.70 15.09 -6.63
C ASP A 158 9.07 15.02 -5.96
N ILE A 159 9.86 16.09 -6.03
CA ILE A 159 11.32 15.95 -5.93
C ILE A 159 11.83 15.43 -4.59
N PHE A 160 11.15 15.73 -3.47
CA PHE A 160 11.55 15.21 -2.16
C PHE A 160 11.28 13.70 -2.06
N PRO A 161 10.04 13.22 -2.32
CA PRO A 161 9.78 11.79 -2.53
C PRO A 161 10.69 11.13 -3.57
N THR A 162 10.99 11.77 -4.70
CA THR A 162 11.82 11.19 -5.77
C THR A 162 13.28 11.02 -5.34
N GLY A 163 13.85 12.01 -4.65
CA GLY A 163 15.16 11.87 -4.01
C GLY A 163 15.17 10.75 -2.95
N TRP A 164 14.12 10.68 -2.13
CA TRP A 164 13.96 9.61 -1.14
C TRP A 164 13.86 8.22 -1.80
N HIS A 165 13.11 8.12 -2.89
CA HIS A 165 12.93 6.89 -3.66
C HIS A 165 14.24 6.42 -4.29
N GLY A 166 15.05 7.32 -4.83
CA GLY A 166 16.38 6.97 -5.36
C GLY A 166 17.27 6.30 -4.31
N ILE A 167 17.25 6.81 -3.07
CA ILE A 167 17.97 6.19 -1.95
C ILE A 167 17.33 4.86 -1.56
N GLU A 168 16.00 4.77 -1.51
CA GLU A 168 15.27 3.55 -1.17
C GLU A 168 15.61 2.39 -2.12
N ILE A 169 15.49 2.61 -3.42
CA ILE A 169 15.70 1.56 -4.43
C ILE A 169 17.17 1.20 -4.63
N SER A 170 18.11 2.00 -4.08
CA SER A 170 19.51 1.60 -3.97
C SER A 170 19.74 0.51 -2.91
N GLY A 171 18.74 0.24 -2.05
CA GLY A 171 18.84 -0.70 -0.93
C GLY A 171 19.54 -0.13 0.30
N PHE A 172 19.59 1.21 0.42
CA PHE A 172 20.27 1.94 1.47
C PHE A 172 19.91 1.48 2.88
N GLN A 173 20.92 1.38 3.75
CA GLN A 173 20.79 1.20 5.20
C GLN A 173 21.47 2.36 5.95
N PRO A 174 20.98 2.75 7.14
CA PRO A 174 21.69 3.71 7.99
C PRO A 174 23.15 3.29 8.22
N GLY A 175 24.08 4.23 8.10
CA GLY A 175 25.53 3.99 8.14
C GLY A 175 26.18 3.79 6.76
N ASP A 176 25.42 3.50 5.70
CA ASP A 176 25.96 3.40 4.34
C ASP A 176 26.58 4.73 3.87
N SER A 177 27.66 4.63 3.09
CA SER A 177 28.23 5.73 2.31
C SER A 177 27.55 5.84 0.93
N VAL A 178 27.30 7.06 0.45
CA VAL A 178 26.47 7.30 -0.75
C VAL A 178 27.14 8.25 -1.74
N ALA A 179 27.16 7.90 -3.03
CA ALA A 179 27.49 8.82 -4.12
C ALA A 179 26.22 9.20 -4.92
N VAL A 180 25.89 10.47 -4.98
CA VAL A 180 24.77 11.01 -5.77
C VAL A 180 25.32 11.74 -6.98
N PHE A 181 24.97 11.29 -8.18
CA PHE A 181 25.32 11.93 -9.43
C PHE A 181 24.23 12.92 -9.83
N GLY A 182 24.63 14.18 -10.04
CA GLY A 182 23.75 15.32 -10.28
C GLY A 182 23.46 16.11 -9.00
N ALA A 183 23.71 17.41 -9.04
CA ALA A 183 23.37 18.35 -7.96
C ALA A 183 22.18 19.27 -8.36
N GLY A 184 21.33 18.81 -9.28
CA GLY A 184 20.02 19.42 -9.51
C GLY A 184 19.05 19.15 -8.36
N PRO A 185 17.80 19.65 -8.41
CA PRO A 185 16.85 19.53 -7.30
C PRO A 185 16.62 18.10 -6.80
N VAL A 186 16.45 17.13 -7.71
CA VAL A 186 16.28 15.70 -7.34
C VAL A 186 17.55 15.15 -6.67
N GLY A 187 18.73 15.46 -7.20
CA GLY A 187 20.00 15.00 -6.64
C GLY A 187 20.27 15.59 -5.25
N LEU A 188 19.97 16.88 -5.05
CA LEU A 188 20.03 17.51 -3.73
C LEU A 188 19.02 16.89 -2.75
N MET A 189 17.83 16.53 -3.21
CA MET A 189 16.85 15.80 -2.39
C MET A 189 17.27 14.37 -2.08
N ALA A 190 17.96 13.68 -3.00
CA ALA A 190 18.53 12.35 -2.74
C ALA A 190 19.64 12.44 -1.68
N ALA A 191 20.54 13.41 -1.82
CA ALA A 191 21.61 13.66 -0.85
C ALA A 191 21.04 14.04 0.54
N TYR A 192 20.03 14.91 0.56
CA TYR A 192 19.33 15.29 1.79
C TYR A 192 18.60 14.12 2.44
N SER A 193 17.95 13.29 1.64
CA SER A 193 17.28 12.07 2.11
C SER A 193 18.29 11.08 2.71
N ALA A 194 19.46 10.92 2.11
CA ALA A 194 20.53 10.07 2.66
C ALA A 194 21.00 10.58 4.03
N GLN A 195 21.19 11.90 4.17
CA GLN A 195 21.55 12.53 5.46
C GLN A 195 20.48 12.29 6.53
N LEU A 196 19.21 12.57 6.22
CA LEU A 196 18.09 12.34 7.13
C LEU A 196 17.96 10.87 7.57
N ARG A 197 18.36 9.94 6.71
CA ARG A 197 18.33 8.49 6.97
C ARG A 197 19.60 7.95 7.61
N GLY A 198 20.57 8.81 7.95
CA GLY A 198 21.76 8.45 8.72
C GLY A 198 22.91 7.88 7.88
N ALA A 199 23.11 8.37 6.65
CA ALA A 199 24.30 8.03 5.88
C ALA A 199 25.58 8.45 6.61
N SER A 200 26.64 7.63 6.54
CA SER A 200 27.94 7.96 7.18
C SER A 200 28.70 9.04 6.40
N SER A 201 28.52 9.07 5.07
CA SER A 201 29.03 10.11 4.20
C SER A 201 28.22 10.17 2.92
N VAL A 202 28.05 11.38 2.38
CA VAL A 202 27.32 11.63 1.14
C VAL A 202 28.17 12.50 0.22
N TYR A 203 28.47 12.00 -0.97
CA TYR A 203 29.21 12.69 -2.02
C TYR A 203 28.24 13.11 -3.12
N VAL A 204 28.29 14.36 -3.56
CA VAL A 204 27.41 14.87 -4.63
C VAL A 204 28.28 15.32 -5.80
N VAL A 205 28.03 14.74 -6.98
CA VAL A 205 28.86 14.91 -8.18
C VAL A 205 28.16 15.83 -9.17
N ASP A 206 28.77 16.95 -9.52
CA ASP A 206 28.27 17.91 -10.51
C ASP A 206 29.42 18.77 -11.07
N ARG A 207 29.18 19.49 -12.16
CA ARG A 207 30.13 20.46 -12.73
C ARG A 207 29.88 21.89 -12.27
N VAL A 208 28.69 22.19 -11.74
CA VAL A 208 28.25 23.55 -11.38
C VAL A 208 28.63 23.86 -9.94
N PRO A 209 29.57 24.78 -9.67
CA PRO A 209 30.06 25.03 -8.31
C PRO A 209 28.97 25.49 -7.34
N GLU A 210 27.98 26.27 -7.81
CA GLU A 210 26.87 26.73 -6.97
C GLU A 210 26.00 25.56 -6.46
N ARG A 211 25.73 24.57 -7.32
CA ARG A 211 24.97 23.39 -6.95
C ARG A 211 25.72 22.51 -5.94
N LEU A 212 27.04 22.38 -6.11
CA LEU A 212 27.89 21.69 -5.14
C LEU A 212 27.89 22.41 -3.78
N ARG A 213 27.96 23.75 -3.77
CA ARG A 213 27.84 24.54 -2.52
C ARG A 213 26.49 24.35 -1.83
N ALA A 214 25.40 24.12 -2.58
CA ALA A 214 24.10 23.80 -1.98
C ALA A 214 24.12 22.43 -1.27
N ALA A 215 24.79 21.43 -1.84
CA ALA A 215 25.00 20.13 -1.19
C ALA A 215 25.87 20.25 0.07
N GLU A 216 26.90 21.09 0.05
CA GLU A 216 27.77 21.30 1.21
C GLU A 216 27.04 21.91 2.42
N LYS A 217 26.06 22.80 2.17
CA LYS A 217 25.22 23.40 3.23
C LYS A 217 24.40 22.38 4.01
N ILE A 218 24.09 21.22 3.42
CA ILE A 218 23.35 20.13 4.07
C ILE A 218 24.29 19.01 4.58
N GLY A 219 25.60 19.28 4.66
CA GLY A 219 26.59 18.36 5.22
C GLY A 219 27.15 17.32 4.25
N CYS A 220 26.89 17.46 2.95
CA CYS A 220 27.46 16.59 1.91
C CYS A 220 28.83 17.10 1.42
N LYS A 221 29.56 16.26 0.71
CA LYS A 221 30.85 16.59 0.08
C LYS A 221 30.65 16.81 -1.42
N GLY A 222 30.92 18.01 -1.92
CA GLY A 222 30.86 18.32 -3.35
C GLY A 222 32.02 17.71 -4.12
N ILE A 223 31.75 17.10 -5.27
CA ILE A 223 32.74 16.49 -6.18
C ILE A 223 32.60 17.13 -7.55
N ASN A 224 33.64 17.87 -7.97
CA ASN A 224 33.68 18.47 -9.28
C ASN A 224 34.39 17.55 -10.27
N PHE A 225 33.64 16.95 -11.20
CA PHE A 225 34.20 16.04 -12.20
C PHE A 225 34.94 16.76 -13.34
N THR A 226 34.90 18.10 -13.42
CA THR A 226 35.70 18.85 -14.40
C THR A 226 37.15 19.06 -13.95
N THR A 227 37.46 18.84 -12.67
CA THR A 227 38.82 19.00 -12.11
C THR A 227 39.56 17.67 -11.96
N GLY A 228 38.93 16.55 -12.31
CA GLY A 228 39.48 15.19 -12.23
C GLY A 228 38.37 14.15 -12.32
N ASP A 229 38.72 12.86 -12.44
CA ASP A 229 37.72 11.79 -12.44
C ASP A 229 36.94 11.78 -11.11
N GLY A 230 35.61 11.89 -11.18
CA GLY A 230 34.76 11.99 -9.99
C GLY A 230 34.73 10.72 -9.16
N VAL A 231 34.91 9.54 -9.78
CA VAL A 231 34.96 8.26 -9.07
C VAL A 231 36.24 8.17 -8.24
N ASP A 232 37.38 8.53 -8.82
CA ASP A 232 38.67 8.51 -8.13
C ASP A 232 38.69 9.51 -6.96
N GLN A 233 38.11 10.71 -7.15
CA GLN A 233 37.94 11.69 -6.08
C GLN A 233 37.14 11.12 -4.89
N ILE A 234 36.02 10.44 -5.17
CA ILE A 234 35.19 9.82 -4.13
C ILE A 234 35.95 8.70 -3.42
N ILE A 235 36.58 7.80 -4.17
CA ILE A 235 37.31 6.66 -3.59
C ILE A 235 38.41 7.14 -2.65
N ASN A 236 39.16 8.18 -3.05
CA ASN A 236 40.20 8.77 -2.23
C ASN A 236 39.65 9.42 -0.95
N LEU A 237 38.53 10.14 -1.04
CA LEU A 237 37.92 10.82 0.12
C LEU A 237 37.20 9.86 1.07
N ASN A 238 36.70 8.73 0.55
CA ASN A 238 35.95 7.74 1.32
C ASN A 238 36.85 6.64 1.90
N GLY A 239 38.08 6.50 1.39
CA GLY A 239 38.98 5.38 1.73
C GLY A 239 38.60 4.07 1.02
N GLY A 240 37.80 4.16 -0.06
CA GLY A 240 37.27 3.01 -0.79
C GLY A 240 36.00 3.35 -1.58
N MET A 241 35.46 2.36 -2.28
CA MET A 241 34.16 2.48 -2.96
C MET A 241 33.02 2.76 -1.97
N VAL A 242 31.94 3.41 -2.42
CA VAL A 242 30.74 3.68 -1.61
C VAL A 242 29.80 2.48 -1.55
N ASP A 243 28.92 2.43 -0.56
CA ASP A 243 27.91 1.36 -0.43
C ASP A 243 26.77 1.49 -1.45
N ARG A 244 26.36 2.73 -1.70
CA ARG A 244 25.22 3.07 -2.57
C ARG A 244 25.59 4.15 -3.55
N SER A 245 24.97 4.13 -4.73
CA SER A 245 25.00 5.27 -5.63
C SER A 245 23.61 5.59 -6.18
N VAL A 246 23.39 6.86 -6.51
CA VAL A 246 22.13 7.36 -7.10
C VAL A 246 22.40 8.16 -8.37
N ASP A 247 21.69 7.86 -9.45
CA ASP A 247 21.63 8.68 -10.66
C ASP A 247 20.45 9.64 -10.59
N ALA A 248 20.72 10.93 -10.45
CA ALA A 248 19.74 12.01 -10.54
C ALA A 248 20.01 12.94 -11.74
N VAL A 249 20.60 12.40 -12.81
CA VAL A 249 20.90 13.10 -14.08
C VAL A 249 20.07 12.54 -15.23
N GLY A 250 20.16 11.24 -15.48
CA GLY A 250 19.50 10.59 -16.60
C GLY A 250 20.18 10.78 -17.97
N TYR A 251 19.42 10.60 -19.04
CA TYR A 251 19.92 10.46 -20.42
C TYR A 251 20.67 11.66 -21.01
N GLN A 252 20.52 12.88 -20.44
CA GLN A 252 21.26 14.09 -20.86
C GLN A 252 22.57 14.30 -20.08
N ALA A 253 23.16 13.23 -19.56
CA ALA A 253 24.44 13.29 -18.86
C ALA A 253 25.58 13.77 -19.76
N VAL A 254 26.62 14.37 -19.16
CA VAL A 254 27.82 14.84 -19.86
C VAL A 254 29.09 14.26 -19.23
N GLY A 255 30.11 14.04 -20.05
CA GLY A 255 31.43 13.61 -19.59
C GLY A 255 32.31 14.77 -19.10
N ASN A 256 33.52 14.45 -18.65
CA ASN A 256 34.49 15.41 -18.11
C ASN A 256 34.92 16.50 -19.11
N ASP A 257 34.90 16.20 -20.41
CA ASP A 257 35.23 17.15 -21.47
C ASP A 257 34.12 18.20 -21.71
N ASN A 258 32.94 17.97 -21.11
CA ASN A 258 31.77 18.83 -21.17
C ASN A 258 31.33 19.19 -22.60
N SER A 259 31.77 18.43 -23.60
CA SER A 259 31.69 18.82 -25.01
C SER A 259 30.44 18.28 -25.70
N LYS A 260 29.96 17.11 -25.25
CA LYS A 260 28.78 16.40 -25.78
C LYS A 260 28.06 15.61 -24.71
N GLU A 261 26.76 15.39 -24.92
CA GLU A 261 25.98 14.43 -24.13
C GLU A 261 26.57 13.03 -24.27
N GLN A 262 26.66 12.31 -23.15
CA GLN A 262 27.13 10.93 -23.04
C GLN A 262 26.14 10.17 -22.12
N PRO A 263 25.02 9.66 -22.67
CA PRO A 263 23.89 9.16 -21.87
C PRO A 263 24.22 8.04 -20.88
N ASN A 264 25.29 7.28 -21.09
CA ASN A 264 25.68 6.16 -20.23
C ASN A 264 26.69 6.52 -19.12
N ILE A 265 27.31 7.71 -19.15
CA ILE A 265 28.49 7.99 -18.32
C ILE A 265 28.21 7.92 -16.82
N VAL A 266 27.01 8.31 -16.38
CA VAL A 266 26.62 8.23 -14.97
C VAL A 266 26.47 6.77 -14.55
N LEU A 267 25.83 5.93 -15.37
CA LEU A 267 25.67 4.51 -15.09
C LEU A 267 27.03 3.79 -14.97
N GLU A 268 27.97 4.12 -15.86
CA GLU A 268 29.35 3.61 -15.79
C GLU A 268 30.05 4.03 -14.49
N ASN A 269 29.91 5.30 -14.12
CA ASN A 269 30.52 5.82 -12.89
C ASN A 269 29.89 5.22 -11.63
N MET A 270 28.59 4.97 -11.62
CA MET A 270 27.91 4.25 -10.54
C MET A 270 28.46 2.82 -10.39
N ILE A 271 28.60 2.08 -11.50
CA ILE A 271 29.20 0.73 -11.47
C ILE A 271 30.63 0.79 -10.93
N ARG A 272 31.43 1.80 -11.30
CA ARG A 272 32.82 1.95 -10.83
C ARG A 272 32.91 2.30 -9.36
N VAL A 273 32.11 3.27 -8.88
CA VAL A 273 32.23 3.85 -7.52
C VAL A 273 31.60 3.01 -6.42
N THR A 274 30.61 2.17 -6.74
CA THR A 274 29.87 1.37 -5.73
C THR A 274 30.59 0.05 -5.44
N ARG A 275 30.77 -0.36 -4.17
CA ARG A 275 31.46 -1.60 -3.82
C ARG A 275 30.73 -2.86 -4.29
N ALA A 276 31.40 -4.01 -4.27
CA ALA A 276 30.75 -5.30 -4.52
C ALA A 276 29.56 -5.52 -3.56
N CYS A 277 28.49 -6.10 -4.09
CA CYS A 277 27.18 -6.29 -3.42
C CYS A 277 26.53 -4.98 -2.93
N GLY A 278 26.97 -3.82 -3.44
CA GLY A 278 26.28 -2.54 -3.26
C GLY A 278 25.11 -2.37 -4.22
N GLY A 279 24.38 -1.26 -4.10
CA GLY A 279 23.17 -1.01 -4.90
C GLY A 279 23.11 0.36 -5.55
N LEU A 280 22.43 0.41 -6.70
CA LEU A 280 22.33 1.55 -7.61
C LEU A 280 20.86 1.96 -7.71
N GLY A 281 20.55 3.21 -7.35
CA GLY A 281 19.20 3.77 -7.51
C GLY A 281 19.13 4.77 -8.65
N ILE A 282 18.19 4.61 -9.57
CA ILE A 282 18.10 5.41 -10.80
C ILE A 282 16.72 6.08 -10.90
N PRO A 283 16.50 7.19 -10.17
CA PRO A 283 15.37 8.09 -10.38
C PRO A 283 15.56 9.04 -11.59
N GLY A 284 16.79 9.18 -12.10
CA GLY A 284 17.08 9.93 -13.32
C GLY A 284 16.32 9.39 -14.53
N LEU A 285 15.85 10.30 -15.40
CA LEU A 285 15.00 9.92 -16.52
C LEU A 285 15.80 9.21 -17.62
N TYR A 286 15.24 8.12 -18.15
CA TYR A 286 15.68 7.48 -19.39
C TYR A 286 14.43 7.21 -20.23
N VAL A 287 14.42 7.66 -21.48
CA VAL A 287 13.23 7.60 -22.35
C VAL A 287 13.39 6.54 -23.43
N PRO A 288 12.30 5.88 -23.87
CA PRO A 288 12.34 4.91 -24.96
C PRO A 288 12.60 5.55 -26.33
N SER A 289 12.45 6.87 -26.45
CA SER A 289 12.78 7.62 -27.66
C SER A 289 13.27 9.01 -27.31
N ASP A 290 14.45 9.37 -27.82
CA ASP A 290 15.05 10.70 -27.70
C ASP A 290 15.47 11.20 -29.10
N PRO A 291 14.65 12.06 -29.74
CA PRO A 291 14.97 12.60 -31.07
C PRO A 291 16.27 13.41 -31.12
N GLY A 292 16.75 13.91 -29.98
CA GLY A 292 17.95 14.73 -29.86
C GLY A 292 19.23 13.96 -29.50
N ALA A 293 19.16 12.63 -29.36
CA ALA A 293 20.31 11.84 -28.95
C ALA A 293 21.45 11.89 -29.99
N GLY A 294 22.69 11.86 -29.50
CA GLY A 294 23.90 11.93 -30.34
C GLY A 294 24.19 10.69 -31.18
N ASP A 295 23.48 9.59 -30.97
CA ASP A 295 23.64 8.32 -31.68
C ASP A 295 22.31 7.57 -31.85
N THR A 296 22.28 6.65 -32.82
CA THR A 296 21.05 5.93 -33.21
C THR A 296 20.55 4.95 -32.15
N ALA A 297 21.41 4.43 -31.28
CA ALA A 297 21.01 3.51 -30.22
C ALA A 297 20.34 4.28 -29.08
N SER A 298 20.98 5.35 -28.59
CA SER A 298 20.43 6.24 -27.57
C SER A 298 19.13 6.90 -28.02
N ALA A 299 18.99 7.23 -29.31
CA ALA A 299 17.74 7.76 -29.87
C ALA A 299 16.52 6.83 -29.71
N LYS A 300 16.78 5.52 -29.51
CA LYS A 300 15.78 4.47 -29.26
C LYS A 300 15.81 3.98 -27.81
N GLY A 301 16.38 4.76 -26.89
CA GLY A 301 16.52 4.42 -25.48
C GLY A 301 17.47 3.25 -25.20
N MET A 302 18.29 2.82 -26.16
CA MET A 302 19.23 1.72 -25.98
C MET A 302 20.57 2.27 -25.48
N ILE A 303 20.74 2.27 -24.16
CA ILE A 303 21.92 2.81 -23.49
C ILE A 303 22.96 1.70 -23.25
N SER A 304 24.22 1.95 -23.66
CA SER A 304 25.32 1.03 -23.40
C SER A 304 25.65 0.97 -21.91
N LEU A 305 25.84 -0.22 -21.37
CA LEU A 305 26.18 -0.44 -19.97
C LEU A 305 27.23 -1.55 -19.86
N SER A 306 28.25 -1.36 -19.04
CA SER A 306 29.25 -2.39 -18.68
C SER A 306 28.63 -3.51 -17.83
N PHE A 307 27.68 -4.25 -18.41
CA PHE A 307 26.90 -5.28 -17.73
C PHE A 307 27.78 -6.39 -17.14
N GLY A 308 28.91 -6.72 -17.80
CA GLY A 308 29.90 -7.65 -17.27
C GLY A 308 30.49 -7.19 -15.93
N LYS A 309 30.77 -5.89 -15.77
CA LYS A 309 31.25 -5.31 -14.51
C LYS A 309 30.15 -5.20 -13.46
N LEU A 310 28.92 -4.91 -13.89
CA LEU A 310 27.75 -4.95 -13.01
C LEU A 310 27.58 -6.36 -12.41
N PHE A 311 27.65 -7.40 -13.26
CA PHE A 311 27.58 -8.80 -12.87
C PHE A 311 28.76 -9.23 -11.98
N GLU A 312 30.00 -8.91 -12.37
CA GLU A 312 31.23 -9.25 -11.62
C GLU A 312 31.17 -8.76 -10.16
N LYS A 313 30.54 -7.61 -9.93
CA LYS A 313 30.42 -6.99 -8.61
C LYS A 313 29.17 -7.43 -7.83
N GLY A 314 28.27 -8.22 -8.43
CA GLY A 314 27.01 -8.63 -7.79
C GLY A 314 26.12 -7.44 -7.40
N LEU A 315 26.10 -6.38 -8.22
CA LEU A 315 25.38 -5.15 -7.92
C LEU A 315 23.87 -5.30 -8.12
N THR A 316 23.08 -4.64 -7.27
CA THR A 316 21.63 -4.48 -7.47
C THR A 316 21.33 -3.16 -8.17
N LEU A 317 20.33 -3.14 -9.05
CA LEU A 317 19.90 -1.95 -9.78
C LEU A 317 18.40 -1.76 -9.61
N GLY A 318 18.01 -0.61 -9.04
CA GLY A 318 16.63 -0.16 -8.92
C GLY A 318 16.37 1.06 -9.81
N THR A 319 15.24 1.10 -10.48
CA THR A 319 14.85 2.17 -11.41
C THR A 319 13.34 2.35 -11.42
N GLY A 320 12.87 3.46 -11.97
CA GLY A 320 11.47 3.74 -12.24
C GLY A 320 11.06 5.13 -11.77
N GLN A 321 9.86 5.53 -12.16
CA GLN A 321 9.22 6.71 -11.60
C GLN A 321 8.99 6.50 -10.09
N CYS A 322 9.08 7.58 -9.33
CA CYS A 322 8.87 7.53 -7.89
C CYS A 322 7.41 7.17 -7.56
N ASN A 323 7.22 6.19 -6.67
CA ASN A 323 5.93 5.88 -6.07
C ASN A 323 5.62 6.90 -4.95
N VAL A 324 5.29 8.14 -5.30
CA VAL A 324 5.20 9.26 -4.35
C VAL A 324 4.32 8.95 -3.13
N LYS A 325 3.19 8.26 -3.33
CA LYS A 325 2.25 7.87 -2.26
C LYS A 325 2.87 6.94 -1.21
N ALA A 326 3.95 6.25 -1.53
CA ALA A 326 4.66 5.40 -0.57
C ALA A 326 5.44 6.23 0.48
N TYR A 327 5.74 7.50 0.19
CA TYR A 327 6.67 8.31 0.99
C TYR A 327 6.08 9.64 1.49
N ASN A 328 5.24 10.29 0.69
CA ASN A 328 4.91 11.71 0.90
C ASN A 328 4.25 12.02 2.25
N ARG A 329 3.48 11.08 2.82
CA ARG A 329 2.86 11.23 4.14
C ARG A 329 3.90 11.31 5.25
N GLN A 330 4.87 10.39 5.27
CA GLN A 330 5.93 10.39 6.27
C GLN A 330 6.87 11.59 6.09
N LEU A 331 7.15 11.97 4.84
CA LEU A 331 7.97 13.14 4.53
C LEU A 331 7.31 14.45 4.99
N ARG A 332 5.98 14.59 4.81
CA ARG A 332 5.19 15.68 5.39
C ARG A 332 5.36 15.73 6.91
N ASP A 333 5.28 14.58 7.57
CA ASP A 333 5.36 14.50 9.02
C ASP A 333 6.78 14.85 9.53
N LEU A 334 7.83 14.55 8.77
CA LEU A 334 9.18 15.04 9.06
C LEU A 334 9.30 16.56 8.98
N ILE A 335 8.63 17.20 8.02
CA ILE A 335 8.58 18.66 7.89
C ILE A 335 7.87 19.25 9.12
N ILE A 336 6.69 18.74 9.45
CA ILE A 336 5.89 19.19 10.61
C ILE A 336 6.68 19.02 11.93
N ALA A 337 7.43 17.93 12.07
CA ALA A 337 8.25 17.66 13.24
C ALA A 337 9.53 18.50 13.32
N GLY A 338 9.79 19.38 12.36
CA GLY A 338 11.02 20.18 12.28
C GLY A 338 12.27 19.33 12.01
N LYS A 339 12.11 18.12 11.46
CA LYS A 339 13.19 17.22 11.08
C LYS A 339 13.64 17.40 9.64
N ALA A 340 12.76 17.93 8.78
CA ALA A 340 13.07 18.22 7.38
C ALA A 340 12.69 19.66 7.01
N THR A 341 13.53 20.31 6.20
CA THR A 341 13.27 21.63 5.61
C THR A 341 13.73 21.61 4.15
N PRO A 342 13.02 20.86 3.27
CA PRO A 342 13.45 20.65 1.88
C PRO A 342 13.48 21.94 1.04
N SER A 343 12.82 23.01 1.49
CA SER A 343 12.82 24.32 0.81
C SER A 343 14.20 24.97 0.64
N PHE A 344 15.28 24.45 1.26
CA PHE A 344 16.65 24.92 1.00
C PHE A 344 17.05 24.87 -0.48
N VAL A 345 16.38 24.04 -1.27
CA VAL A 345 16.61 23.90 -2.72
C VAL A 345 15.90 24.98 -3.55
N VAL A 346 14.87 25.61 -2.99
CA VAL A 346 14.07 26.65 -3.65
C VAL A 346 14.93 27.90 -3.81
N SER A 347 15.07 28.33 -5.07
CA SER A 347 15.88 29.51 -5.41
C SER A 347 15.06 30.76 -5.70
N HIS A 348 13.84 30.59 -6.24
CA HIS A 348 12.98 31.68 -6.66
C HIS A 348 11.51 31.34 -6.42
N GLU A 349 10.75 32.34 -6.00
CA GLU A 349 9.29 32.37 -5.98
C GLU A 349 8.85 33.43 -7.00
N ILE A 350 8.03 33.04 -7.96
CA ILE A 350 7.57 33.90 -9.06
C ILE A 350 6.06 33.88 -9.17
N GLY A 351 5.46 34.79 -9.94
CA GLY A 351 4.06 34.65 -10.35
C GLY A 351 3.88 33.95 -11.70
N LEU A 352 2.67 33.45 -11.98
CA LEU A 352 2.34 32.74 -13.23
C LEU A 352 2.65 33.53 -14.49
N ASP A 353 2.47 34.84 -14.45
CA ASP A 353 2.78 35.73 -15.58
C ASP A 353 4.30 35.81 -15.88
N GLU A 354 5.17 35.33 -14.98
CA GLU A 354 6.62 35.26 -15.15
C GLU A 354 7.13 33.87 -15.53
N ALA A 355 6.25 32.85 -15.56
CA ALA A 355 6.62 31.46 -15.80
C ALA A 355 7.35 31.24 -17.14
N GLU A 356 6.95 31.94 -18.21
CA GLU A 356 7.62 31.86 -19.53
C GLU A 356 9.11 32.24 -19.44
N THR A 357 9.42 33.31 -18.70
CA THR A 357 10.80 33.76 -18.50
C THR A 357 11.58 32.80 -17.60
N ALA A 358 10.90 32.22 -16.61
CA ALA A 358 11.51 31.24 -15.71
C ALA A 358 11.93 29.97 -16.45
N TYR A 359 11.10 29.43 -17.35
CA TYR A 359 11.48 28.30 -18.21
C TYR A 359 12.73 28.60 -19.04
N GLN A 360 12.81 29.77 -19.66
CA GLN A 360 14.00 30.18 -20.43
C GLN A 360 15.27 30.28 -19.58
N LYS A 361 15.17 30.81 -18.36
CA LYS A 361 16.32 30.94 -17.45
C LYS A 361 16.74 29.59 -16.86
N PHE A 362 15.76 28.74 -16.55
CA PHE A 362 15.98 27.42 -15.98
C PHE A 362 16.64 26.48 -17.00
N ASP A 363 16.15 26.46 -18.24
CA ASP A 363 16.75 25.78 -19.39
C ASP A 363 18.22 26.18 -19.60
N LYS A 364 18.49 27.50 -19.69
CA LYS A 364 19.84 28.04 -19.88
C LYS A 364 20.76 27.89 -18.67
N ARG A 365 20.28 27.32 -17.55
CA ARG A 365 21.01 27.15 -16.29
C ARG A 365 21.66 28.46 -15.83
N VAL A 366 20.91 29.57 -15.95
CA VAL A 366 21.37 30.90 -15.52
C VAL A 366 21.73 30.84 -14.03
N GLU A 367 22.84 31.49 -13.65
CA GLU A 367 23.30 31.55 -12.26
C GLU A 367 22.16 31.95 -11.30
N GLY A 368 22.02 31.22 -10.19
CA GLY A 368 20.92 31.39 -9.23
C GLY A 368 19.61 30.67 -9.55
N TYR A 369 19.38 30.10 -10.75
CA TYR A 369 18.13 29.40 -11.09
C TYR A 369 18.27 27.87 -10.91
N THR A 370 17.97 27.35 -9.71
CA THR A 370 18.10 25.92 -9.37
C THR A 370 16.76 25.19 -9.18
N LYS A 371 15.86 25.74 -8.38
CA LYS A 371 14.46 25.29 -8.28
C LYS A 371 13.57 26.51 -8.24
N VAL A 372 12.58 26.55 -9.12
CA VAL A 372 11.61 27.65 -9.21
C VAL A 372 10.26 27.07 -8.86
N HIS A 373 9.54 27.72 -7.95
CA HIS A 373 8.12 27.50 -7.81
C HIS A 373 7.37 28.80 -8.05
N ASP A 374 6.21 28.65 -8.65
CA ASP A 374 5.28 29.72 -8.96
C ASP A 374 4.25 29.79 -7.84
N LEU A 375 4.13 30.97 -7.24
CA LEU A 375 3.04 31.36 -6.36
C LEU A 375 1.96 31.98 -7.24
N ILE A 376 0.84 31.27 -7.36
CA ILE A 376 -0.35 31.85 -7.97
C ILE A 376 -0.96 32.80 -6.95
N ASN A 377 -0.50 34.06 -6.99
CA ASN A 377 -0.98 35.16 -6.16
C ASN A 377 -2.47 35.44 -6.46
N ALA A 378 -3.36 34.69 -5.83
CA ALA A 378 -4.81 34.92 -5.83
C ALA A 378 -5.32 35.54 -4.51
N PHE A 379 -4.43 36.15 -3.70
CA PHE A 379 -4.84 36.97 -2.56
C PHE A 379 -4.88 38.47 -2.91
N SER A 380 -5.63 38.83 -3.95
CA SER A 380 -6.47 40.03 -3.96
C SER A 380 -7.39 40.02 -5.17
N LYS A 381 -8.68 40.33 -4.96
CA LYS A 381 -9.75 40.52 -5.96
C LYS A 381 -10.38 39.25 -6.57
N CYS A 382 -11.22 38.59 -5.78
CA CYS A 382 -12.52 38.10 -6.24
C CYS A 382 -13.41 37.84 -5.00
N LYS A 383 -13.97 38.91 -4.45
CA LYS A 383 -15.25 38.84 -3.76
C LYS A 383 -16.31 39.25 -4.78
N ASP A 384 -17.43 38.55 -4.73
CA ASP A 384 -18.69 38.81 -5.44
C ASP A 384 -18.84 38.19 -6.83
N ALA A 385 -19.28 36.93 -6.85
CA ALA A 385 -20.25 36.45 -7.82
C ALA A 385 -21.15 35.43 -7.13
N GLY A 386 -22.28 35.90 -6.60
CA GLY A 386 -23.31 35.04 -6.05
C GLY A 386 -23.97 34.21 -7.15
N TYR A 387 -24.14 32.91 -6.89
CA TYR A 387 -25.07 32.08 -7.63
C TYR A 387 -25.98 31.33 -6.66
N HIS A 388 -27.27 31.62 -6.78
CA HIS A 388 -28.38 30.86 -6.23
C HIS A 388 -28.99 30.02 -7.35
N GLY A 389 -29.48 28.83 -7.01
CA GLY A 389 -30.35 28.02 -7.88
C GLY A 389 -30.13 26.53 -7.65
N THR A 390 -30.83 25.93 -6.71
CA THR A 390 -32.10 25.18 -6.85
C THR A 390 -31.91 23.69 -7.17
N VAL A 391 -32.30 22.91 -6.16
CA VAL A 391 -32.82 21.55 -6.17
C VAL A 391 -33.51 21.18 -7.48
N LEU A 392 -33.11 20.06 -8.08
CA LEU A 392 -34.02 19.25 -8.87
C LEU A 392 -33.89 17.77 -8.50
N GLN A 393 -35.06 17.15 -8.48
CA GLN A 393 -35.45 15.91 -7.86
C GLN A 393 -35.61 14.83 -8.94
N CYS A 394 -35.30 13.58 -8.57
CA CYS A 394 -35.74 12.30 -9.15
C CYS A 394 -35.60 12.04 -10.66
N TYR A 395 -34.90 10.97 -11.04
CA TYR A 395 -35.31 10.00 -12.09
C TYR A 395 -34.59 8.66 -11.82
N ILE A 396 -35.28 7.66 -11.24
CA ILE A 396 -35.84 6.44 -11.88
C ILE A 396 -34.79 5.45 -12.43
N ILE A 397 -34.59 4.40 -11.63
CA ILE A 397 -34.52 2.96 -11.93
C ILE A 397 -34.36 2.55 -13.40
N SER A 398 -33.28 1.83 -13.69
CA SER A 398 -33.29 0.79 -14.72
C SER A 398 -32.25 -0.29 -14.46
N ASN A 399 -32.69 -1.40 -13.85
CA ASN A 399 -32.40 -2.79 -14.25
C ASN A 399 -33.01 -3.73 -13.19
N MET A 400 -34.34 -3.88 -13.21
CA MET A 400 -35.01 -4.92 -12.43
C MET A 400 -35.21 -6.16 -13.31
N GLY A 401 -34.27 -7.10 -13.21
CA GLY A 401 -34.59 -8.51 -13.31
C GLY A 401 -34.94 -8.99 -11.91
N GLU A 402 -36.20 -9.40 -11.70
CA GLU A 402 -36.83 -9.73 -10.39
C GLU A 402 -36.89 -8.55 -9.39
N GLU A 403 -38.04 -8.33 -8.74
CA GLU A 403 -38.14 -7.32 -7.67
C GLU A 403 -37.17 -7.71 -6.55
N ALA A 404 -36.17 -6.87 -6.29
CA ALA A 404 -35.22 -7.08 -5.20
C ALA A 404 -35.98 -7.18 -3.85
N PRO A 405 -35.56 -8.09 -2.96
CA PRO A 405 -36.21 -8.27 -1.67
C PRO A 405 -36.17 -6.95 -0.88
N ARG A 406 -37.28 -6.62 -0.22
CA ARG A 406 -37.40 -5.41 0.60
C ARG A 406 -37.10 -5.66 2.07
N THR A 407 -37.14 -6.91 2.49
CA THR A 407 -36.92 -7.34 3.87
C THR A 407 -36.04 -8.58 3.94
N THR A 408 -35.35 -8.76 5.05
CA THR A 408 -34.46 -9.88 5.34
C THR A 408 -34.76 -10.47 6.71
N SER A 409 -34.54 -11.78 6.87
CA SER A 409 -34.43 -12.38 8.20
C SER A 409 -32.96 -12.39 8.64
N GLN A 410 -32.71 -12.06 9.90
CA GLN A 410 -31.35 -11.92 10.43
C GLN A 410 -31.26 -12.30 11.91
N TRP A 411 -30.04 -12.49 12.39
CA TRP A 411 -29.73 -12.58 13.81
C TRP A 411 -28.86 -11.42 14.24
N SER A 412 -29.27 -10.78 15.34
CA SER A 412 -28.52 -9.66 15.93
C SER A 412 -28.11 -9.97 17.36
N VAL A 413 -26.92 -9.51 17.72
CA VAL A 413 -26.48 -9.42 19.12
C VAL A 413 -27.04 -8.11 19.68
N VAL A 414 -27.94 -8.21 20.66
CA VAL A 414 -28.56 -7.02 21.30
C VAL A 414 -27.98 -6.70 22.68
N GLY A 415 -27.17 -7.61 23.22
CA GLY A 415 -26.53 -7.55 24.52
C GLY A 415 -25.37 -8.55 24.58
N GLN A 416 -24.62 -8.56 25.68
CA GLN A 416 -23.43 -9.41 25.84
C GLN A 416 -23.47 -10.27 27.11
N ASN A 417 -24.66 -10.77 27.47
CA ASN A 417 -24.88 -11.61 28.64
C ASN A 417 -24.92 -13.11 28.31
N GLY A 418 -24.63 -13.50 27.07
CA GLY A 418 -24.64 -14.87 26.56
C GLY A 418 -25.60 -15.08 25.40
N ILE A 419 -25.88 -16.36 25.11
CA ILE A 419 -26.59 -16.81 23.91
C ILE A 419 -28.03 -16.30 23.80
N GLN A 420 -28.65 -15.92 24.92
CA GLN A 420 -30.00 -15.35 24.96
C GLN A 420 -30.08 -13.98 24.28
N ASP A 421 -28.96 -13.26 24.22
CA ASP A 421 -28.88 -11.93 23.59
C ASP A 421 -28.65 -12.02 22.07
N LEU A 422 -28.58 -13.23 21.51
CA LEU A 422 -28.77 -13.46 20.07
C LEU A 422 -30.26 -13.54 19.78
N LEU A 423 -30.79 -12.54 19.06
CA LEU A 423 -32.19 -12.45 18.70
C LEU A 423 -32.40 -12.62 17.20
N TYR A 424 -33.28 -13.55 16.86
CA TYR A 424 -33.80 -13.71 15.51
C TYR A 424 -34.83 -12.62 15.22
N GLN A 425 -34.71 -11.99 14.05
CA GLN A 425 -35.61 -10.95 13.59
C GLN A 425 -36.08 -11.32 12.18
N GLU A 426 -37.39 -11.34 11.99
CA GLU A 426 -38.02 -11.54 10.68
C GLU A 426 -38.41 -10.20 10.06
N ALA A 427 -38.46 -10.18 8.73
CA ALA A 427 -38.95 -9.05 7.95
C ALA A 427 -38.28 -7.69 8.28
N VAL A 428 -36.98 -7.70 8.61
CA VAL A 428 -36.20 -6.48 8.84
C VAL A 428 -36.01 -5.75 7.51
N PRO A 429 -36.28 -4.43 7.41
CA PRO A 429 -36.06 -3.68 6.18
C PRO A 429 -34.60 -3.78 5.71
N ILE A 430 -34.40 -4.11 4.43
CA ILE A 430 -33.08 -4.07 3.82
C ILE A 430 -32.71 -2.60 3.57
N PRO A 431 -31.50 -2.15 3.95
CA PRO A 431 -31.05 -0.79 3.66
C PRO A 431 -31.07 -0.49 2.15
N PRO A 432 -31.31 0.77 1.73
CA PRO A 432 -31.15 1.15 0.33
C PRO A 432 -29.74 0.83 -0.18
N ILE A 433 -29.66 0.30 -1.40
CA ILE A 433 -28.39 0.05 -2.09
C ILE A 433 -27.85 1.40 -2.59
N GLY A 434 -26.66 1.80 -2.14
CA GLY A 434 -25.93 2.95 -2.65
C GLY A 434 -25.30 2.71 -4.02
N ASP A 435 -24.72 3.74 -4.62
CA ASP A 435 -24.16 3.68 -5.97
C ASP A 435 -23.01 2.65 -6.13
N HIS A 436 -22.26 2.40 -5.06
CA HIS A 436 -21.13 1.47 -5.02
C HIS A 436 -21.44 0.17 -4.28
N ASP A 437 -22.69 -0.05 -3.89
CA ASP A 437 -23.08 -1.20 -3.09
C ASP A 437 -23.53 -2.38 -3.95
N CYS A 438 -23.26 -3.57 -3.47
CA CYS A 438 -23.84 -4.82 -3.94
C CYS A 438 -24.84 -5.33 -2.90
N LEU A 439 -26.05 -5.68 -3.34
CA LEU A 439 -26.95 -6.50 -2.53
C LEU A 439 -26.58 -7.96 -2.74
N VAL A 440 -26.16 -8.62 -1.66
CA VAL A 440 -25.72 -10.01 -1.68
C VAL A 440 -26.77 -10.88 -0.99
N LYS A 441 -27.27 -11.90 -1.69
CA LYS A 441 -28.01 -13.00 -1.08
C LYS A 441 -26.99 -13.92 -0.40
N ILE A 442 -26.95 -13.90 0.92
CA ILE A 442 -26.01 -14.69 1.70
C ILE A 442 -26.50 -16.15 1.69
N GLU A 443 -25.65 -17.05 1.21
CA GLU A 443 -25.97 -18.49 1.17
C GLU A 443 -25.42 -19.23 2.39
N ALA A 444 -24.26 -18.79 2.90
CA ALA A 444 -23.63 -19.38 4.07
C ALA A 444 -22.80 -18.37 4.86
N VAL A 445 -22.80 -18.54 6.18
CA VAL A 445 -21.86 -17.88 7.09
C VAL A 445 -21.12 -18.91 7.94
N SER A 446 -19.93 -18.57 8.41
CA SER A 446 -19.15 -19.46 9.26
C SER A 446 -18.80 -18.83 10.60
N LEU A 447 -19.03 -19.57 11.68
CA LEU A 447 -18.77 -19.09 13.02
C LEU A 447 -17.27 -19.12 13.34
N ASN A 448 -16.84 -18.14 14.13
CA ASN A 448 -15.52 -18.00 14.71
C ASN A 448 -15.64 -17.87 16.23
N TYR A 449 -14.59 -18.20 16.97
CA TYR A 449 -14.61 -18.04 18.42
C TYR A 449 -14.83 -16.58 18.87
N ARG A 450 -14.45 -15.59 18.04
CA ARG A 450 -14.78 -14.19 18.29
C ARG A 450 -16.27 -13.94 18.45
N ASP A 451 -17.12 -14.67 17.72
CA ASP A 451 -18.57 -14.49 17.78
C ASP A 451 -19.10 -14.93 19.15
N VAL A 452 -18.54 -16.01 19.70
CA VAL A 452 -18.78 -16.46 21.08
C VAL A 452 -18.24 -15.44 22.10
N ALA A 453 -17.04 -14.91 21.88
CA ALA A 453 -16.45 -13.91 22.78
C ALA A 453 -17.28 -12.62 22.82
N ILE A 454 -17.87 -12.21 21.69
CA ILE A 454 -18.72 -11.02 21.59
C ILE A 454 -19.97 -11.19 22.45
N ILE A 455 -20.70 -12.30 22.31
CA ILE A 455 -21.95 -12.50 23.06
C ILE A 455 -21.73 -12.68 24.56
N ASN A 456 -20.51 -13.01 24.99
CA ASN A 456 -20.16 -13.22 26.40
C ASN A 456 -19.37 -12.06 27.02
N ASN A 457 -19.26 -10.91 26.33
CA ASN A 457 -18.48 -9.74 26.78
C ASN A 457 -16.99 -10.04 27.07
N GLN A 458 -16.40 -10.94 26.29
CA GLN A 458 -15.00 -11.35 26.39
C GLN A 458 -14.15 -10.86 25.22
N TYR A 459 -14.76 -10.25 24.21
CA TYR A 459 -14.04 -9.74 23.04
C TYR A 459 -13.27 -8.45 23.43
N PRO A 460 -11.96 -8.36 23.14
CA PRO A 460 -11.12 -7.27 23.64
C PRO A 460 -11.32 -5.93 22.91
N LEU A 461 -12.10 -5.91 21.82
CA LEU A 461 -12.36 -4.72 21.03
C LEU A 461 -13.80 -4.25 21.24
N SER A 462 -14.03 -2.95 21.04
CA SER A 462 -15.37 -2.36 21.14
C SER A 462 -16.33 -2.97 20.10
N VAL A 463 -17.58 -3.17 20.51
CA VAL A 463 -18.66 -3.74 19.70
C VAL A 463 -19.83 -2.74 19.67
N LYS A 464 -20.40 -2.50 18.49
CA LYS A 464 -21.66 -1.78 18.32
C LYS A 464 -22.81 -2.67 18.80
N LEU A 465 -23.78 -2.15 19.53
CA LEU A 465 -25.00 -2.87 19.87
C LEU A 465 -26.24 -2.01 19.57
N PRO A 466 -27.32 -2.58 19.00
CA PRO A 466 -27.39 -3.92 18.41
C PRO A 466 -26.52 -4.02 17.15
N VAL A 467 -26.07 -5.23 16.82
CA VAL A 467 -25.28 -5.51 15.60
C VAL A 467 -25.70 -6.84 14.99
N VAL A 468 -25.81 -6.91 13.66
CA VAL A 468 -26.01 -8.19 12.96
C VAL A 468 -24.78 -9.07 13.20
N ALA A 469 -24.99 -10.32 13.60
CA ALA A 469 -23.88 -11.17 14.03
C ALA A 469 -23.02 -11.71 12.86
N VAL A 470 -21.84 -12.23 13.22
CA VAL A 470 -20.91 -12.98 12.34
C VAL A 470 -20.24 -12.16 11.25
N SER A 471 -18.90 -12.23 11.19
CA SER A 471 -18.12 -11.55 10.14
C SER A 471 -18.06 -12.30 8.83
N ASP A 472 -17.96 -13.63 8.88
CA ASP A 472 -17.55 -14.43 7.73
C ASP A 472 -18.78 -14.93 6.97
N GLY A 473 -18.88 -14.57 5.68
CA GLY A 473 -20.02 -14.95 4.86
C GLY A 473 -19.69 -14.95 3.37
N ALA A 474 -20.45 -15.76 2.63
CA ALA A 474 -20.39 -15.85 1.18
C ALA A 474 -21.78 -16.02 0.58
N GLY A 475 -21.95 -15.52 -0.63
CA GLY A 475 -23.24 -15.46 -1.28
C GLY A 475 -23.17 -15.08 -2.75
N ILE A 476 -24.32 -14.72 -3.28
CA ILE A 476 -24.50 -14.35 -4.69
C ILE A 476 -24.95 -12.90 -4.75
N VAL A 477 -24.28 -12.09 -5.57
CA VAL A 477 -24.73 -10.73 -5.88
C VAL A 477 -26.06 -10.83 -6.62
N ILE A 478 -27.10 -10.14 -6.14
CA ILE A 478 -28.43 -10.14 -6.78
C ILE A 478 -28.81 -8.77 -7.35
N ALA A 479 -28.22 -7.70 -6.84
CA ALA A 479 -28.36 -6.35 -7.39
C ALA A 479 -27.09 -5.54 -7.11
N THR A 480 -26.86 -4.52 -7.93
CA THR A 480 -25.70 -3.64 -7.83
C THR A 480 -26.14 -2.18 -7.96
N GLY A 481 -25.46 -1.29 -7.26
CA GLY A 481 -25.55 0.14 -7.47
C GLY A 481 -25.10 0.55 -8.88
N SER A 482 -25.42 1.78 -9.26
CA SER A 482 -25.20 2.29 -10.61
C SER A 482 -23.72 2.42 -11.01
N ARG A 483 -22.81 2.45 -10.03
CA ARG A 483 -21.37 2.68 -10.20
C ARG A 483 -20.49 1.48 -9.85
N VAL A 484 -21.09 0.36 -9.45
CA VAL A 484 -20.35 -0.89 -9.24
C VAL A 484 -19.70 -1.33 -10.56
N LYS A 485 -18.40 -1.60 -10.53
CA LYS A 485 -17.62 -2.01 -11.72
C LYS A 485 -17.11 -3.44 -11.63
N ASN A 486 -16.90 -3.93 -10.42
CA ASN A 486 -16.18 -5.20 -10.20
C ASN A 486 -17.12 -6.42 -10.16
N PHE A 487 -18.41 -6.21 -9.92
CA PHE A 487 -19.38 -7.29 -9.74
C PHE A 487 -20.66 -7.01 -10.52
N LYS A 488 -21.37 -8.09 -10.87
CA LYS A 488 -22.72 -8.07 -11.46
C LYS A 488 -23.60 -9.13 -10.81
N PRO A 489 -24.94 -9.02 -10.94
CA PRO A 489 -25.84 -10.06 -10.50
C PRO A 489 -25.44 -11.46 -11.02
N GLY A 490 -25.44 -12.45 -10.14
CA GLY A 490 -24.99 -13.82 -10.38
C GLY A 490 -23.55 -14.11 -9.97
N ASP A 491 -22.72 -13.10 -9.71
CA ASP A 491 -21.35 -13.31 -9.24
C ASP A 491 -21.35 -13.85 -7.79
N LYS A 492 -20.47 -14.82 -7.53
CA LYS A 492 -20.29 -15.43 -6.21
C LYS A 492 -19.18 -14.72 -5.45
N VAL A 493 -19.51 -14.20 -4.27
CA VAL A 493 -18.61 -13.33 -3.49
C VAL A 493 -18.50 -13.75 -2.04
N CYS A 494 -17.41 -13.37 -1.39
CA CYS A 494 -17.27 -13.31 0.06
C CYS A 494 -16.82 -11.90 0.47
N ALA A 495 -17.08 -11.51 1.72
CA ALA A 495 -16.65 -10.21 2.23
C ALA A 495 -15.34 -10.33 3.02
N ALA A 496 -14.48 -9.32 2.92
CA ALA A 496 -13.38 -9.16 3.86
C ALA A 496 -13.92 -8.92 5.28
N ILE A 497 -13.26 -9.48 6.30
CA ILE A 497 -13.64 -9.31 7.71
C ILE A 497 -13.70 -7.84 8.13
N CYS A 498 -12.84 -7.01 7.54
CA CYS A 498 -12.71 -5.59 7.77
C CYS A 498 -12.68 -4.88 6.41
N PRO A 499 -13.84 -4.47 5.86
CA PRO A 499 -13.95 -3.89 4.53
C PRO A 499 -13.03 -2.71 4.25
N ALA A 500 -12.83 -1.81 5.23
CA ALA A 500 -11.93 -0.66 5.06
C ALA A 500 -10.44 -1.01 5.21
N HIS A 501 -10.10 -2.21 5.70
CA HIS A 501 -8.71 -2.68 5.70
C HIS A 501 -8.37 -3.35 4.37
N GLU A 502 -8.35 -2.55 3.31
CA GLU A 502 -8.04 -3.06 1.98
C GLU A 502 -6.59 -3.56 1.90
N HIS A 503 -5.66 -2.71 2.35
CA HIS A 503 -4.23 -2.98 2.38
C HIS A 503 -3.51 -2.16 3.45
N GLY A 504 -2.19 -2.36 3.54
CA GLY A 504 -1.31 -1.60 4.41
C GLY A 504 -1.50 -1.84 5.91
N ARG A 505 -1.13 -0.85 6.74
CA ARG A 505 -1.20 -0.96 8.20
C ARG A 505 -2.65 -0.89 8.67
N MET A 506 -2.96 -1.70 9.70
CA MET A 506 -4.19 -1.56 10.48
C MET A 506 -4.10 -0.30 11.34
N ASP A 507 -5.21 0.43 11.45
CA ASP A 507 -5.41 1.57 12.34
C ASP A 507 -6.81 1.47 12.98
N ALA A 508 -7.11 2.41 13.89
CA ALA A 508 -8.35 2.38 14.67
C ALA A 508 -9.61 2.58 13.80
N ASP A 509 -9.53 3.43 12.77
CA ASP A 509 -10.64 3.74 11.88
C ASP A 509 -11.01 2.52 11.03
N LYS A 510 -10.00 1.83 10.48
CA LYS A 510 -10.20 0.57 9.78
C LYS A 510 -10.80 -0.48 10.71
N LEU A 511 -10.22 -0.66 11.90
CA LEU A 511 -10.69 -1.68 12.86
C LEU A 511 -12.17 -1.49 13.25
N ALA A 512 -12.65 -0.25 13.31
CA ALA A 512 -14.05 0.08 13.57
C ALA A 512 -15.01 -0.43 12.47
N THR A 513 -14.52 -0.78 11.28
CA THR A 513 -15.33 -1.34 10.19
C THR A 513 -15.47 -2.86 10.22
N THR A 514 -14.94 -3.53 11.25
CA THR A 514 -15.00 -5.00 11.36
C THR A 514 -16.44 -5.52 11.42
N LEU A 515 -16.79 -6.40 10.48
CA LEU A 515 -18.13 -6.98 10.34
C LEU A 515 -18.51 -7.82 11.56
N GLY A 516 -19.78 -7.74 11.96
CA GLY A 516 -20.32 -8.40 13.15
C GLY A 516 -19.69 -7.92 14.45
N GLY A 517 -19.20 -6.68 14.46
CA GLY A 517 -18.47 -6.06 15.57
C GLY A 517 -18.67 -4.56 15.60
N GLY A 518 -17.80 -3.81 14.94
CA GLY A 518 -17.95 -2.35 14.82
C GLY A 518 -19.03 -1.95 13.82
N THR A 519 -19.30 -2.82 12.84
CA THR A 519 -20.37 -2.71 11.84
C THR A 519 -21.20 -3.98 11.79
N ASP A 520 -22.37 -3.91 11.13
CA ASP A 520 -23.27 -5.04 10.99
C ASP A 520 -22.59 -6.18 10.19
N GLY A 521 -22.77 -7.41 10.67
CA GLY A 521 -22.23 -8.63 10.08
C GLY A 521 -23.10 -9.21 8.98
N LEU A 522 -22.87 -10.49 8.69
CA LEU A 522 -23.44 -11.19 7.54
C LEU A 522 -24.45 -12.27 7.89
N LEU A 523 -24.81 -12.47 9.18
CA LEU A 523 -25.83 -13.44 9.58
C LEU A 523 -27.26 -12.91 9.29
N SER A 524 -27.53 -12.70 8.01
CA SER A 524 -28.77 -12.21 7.43
C SER A 524 -28.97 -12.85 6.04
N GLN A 525 -30.22 -13.01 5.58
CA GLN A 525 -30.47 -13.59 4.24
C GLN A 525 -29.97 -12.70 3.10
N TYR A 526 -30.03 -11.39 3.32
CA TYR A 526 -29.56 -10.37 2.40
C TYR A 526 -28.77 -9.32 3.15
N SER A 527 -27.61 -8.96 2.60
CA SER A 527 -26.74 -7.91 3.13
C SER A 527 -26.36 -6.94 2.02
N VAL A 528 -26.34 -5.65 2.36
CA VAL A 528 -25.77 -4.60 1.50
C VAL A 528 -24.30 -4.48 1.84
N CYS A 529 -23.44 -4.66 0.84
CA CYS A 529 -21.99 -4.64 1.00
C CYS A 529 -21.40 -3.71 -0.06
N GLU A 530 -20.53 -2.79 0.35
CA GLU A 530 -19.77 -1.96 -0.56
C GLU A 530 -18.87 -2.83 -1.47
N GLU A 531 -18.77 -2.51 -2.76
CA GLU A 531 -17.94 -3.29 -3.71
C GLU A 531 -16.47 -3.37 -3.28
N GLY A 532 -15.97 -2.33 -2.60
CA GLY A 532 -14.63 -2.27 -2.04
C GLY A 532 -14.35 -3.37 -1.02
N GLY A 533 -15.36 -3.83 -0.28
CA GLY A 533 -15.23 -4.88 0.75
C GLY A 533 -15.43 -6.32 0.25
N LEU A 534 -15.78 -6.51 -1.03
CA LEU A 534 -16.11 -7.81 -1.61
C LEU A 534 -14.98 -8.39 -2.46
N LEU A 535 -14.91 -9.72 -2.51
CA LEU A 535 -14.04 -10.46 -3.40
C LEU A 535 -14.78 -11.62 -4.05
N ALA A 536 -14.42 -11.94 -5.29
CA ALA A 536 -14.87 -13.17 -5.94
C ALA A 536 -14.33 -14.40 -5.20
N ILE A 537 -15.18 -15.39 -4.96
CA ILE A 537 -14.74 -16.62 -4.29
C ILE A 537 -13.83 -17.47 -5.22
N PRO A 538 -13.01 -18.39 -4.67
CA PRO A 538 -12.25 -19.33 -5.49
C PRO A 538 -13.16 -20.18 -6.37
N ARG A 539 -12.81 -20.34 -7.65
CA ARG A 539 -13.57 -21.14 -8.63
C ARG A 539 -13.69 -22.62 -8.26
N ASN A 540 -12.75 -23.13 -7.47
CA ASN A 540 -12.75 -24.50 -6.98
C ASN A 540 -13.58 -24.68 -5.69
N LEU A 541 -14.21 -23.62 -5.16
CA LEU A 541 -15.04 -23.67 -3.96
C LEU A 541 -16.50 -23.30 -4.23
N SER A 542 -17.39 -23.91 -3.46
CA SER A 542 -18.76 -23.44 -3.27
C SER A 542 -18.81 -22.20 -2.37
N THR A 543 -19.90 -21.44 -2.39
CA THR A 543 -20.17 -20.37 -1.41
C THR A 543 -20.15 -20.90 0.02
N PHE A 544 -20.69 -22.09 0.22
CA PHE A 544 -20.63 -22.82 1.49
C PHE A 544 -19.19 -22.99 2.00
N GLU A 545 -18.28 -23.50 1.15
CA GLU A 545 -16.85 -23.61 1.47
C GLU A 545 -16.18 -22.24 1.65
N ALA A 546 -16.44 -21.30 0.74
CA ALA A 546 -15.81 -19.98 0.72
C ALA A 546 -16.17 -19.12 1.95
N SER A 547 -17.31 -19.36 2.58
CA SER A 547 -17.72 -18.69 3.82
C SER A 547 -16.72 -18.87 4.97
N ALA A 548 -15.83 -19.87 4.89
CA ALA A 548 -14.81 -20.15 5.91
C ALA A 548 -13.50 -19.37 5.74
N LEU A 549 -13.30 -18.65 4.62
CA LEU A 549 -12.04 -17.99 4.29
C LEU A 549 -11.78 -16.70 5.08
N PRO A 550 -12.72 -15.73 5.17
CA PRO A 550 -12.38 -14.36 5.58
C PRO A 550 -11.75 -14.21 6.96
N GLY A 551 -12.22 -14.93 7.98
CA GLY A 551 -11.65 -14.87 9.31
C GLY A 551 -10.51 -15.85 9.47
N ALA A 552 -10.79 -17.15 9.28
CA ALA A 552 -9.86 -18.22 9.64
C ALA A 552 -8.65 -18.33 8.69
N ALA A 553 -8.89 -18.36 7.38
CA ALA A 553 -7.81 -18.52 6.41
C ALA A 553 -6.92 -17.28 6.35
N VAL A 554 -7.50 -16.08 6.40
CA VAL A 554 -6.73 -14.83 6.41
C VAL A 554 -5.87 -14.70 7.67
N SER A 555 -6.38 -15.08 8.85
CA SER A 555 -5.59 -15.08 10.08
C SER A 555 -4.39 -16.03 10.01
N ALA A 556 -4.60 -17.23 9.45
CA ALA A 556 -3.51 -18.18 9.21
C ALA A 556 -2.49 -17.63 8.21
N TRP A 557 -2.95 -17.03 7.11
CA TRP A 557 -2.11 -16.43 6.09
C TRP A 557 -1.27 -15.27 6.65
N ASN A 558 -1.90 -14.35 7.38
CA ASN A 558 -1.23 -13.23 8.03
C ASN A 558 -0.18 -13.69 9.06
N SER A 559 -0.41 -14.81 9.73
CA SER A 559 0.55 -15.40 10.67
C SER A 559 1.81 -15.93 9.97
N LEU A 560 1.65 -16.53 8.78
CA LEU A 560 2.76 -17.17 8.05
C LEU A 560 3.50 -16.21 7.11
N TYR A 561 2.80 -15.27 6.50
CA TYR A 561 3.34 -14.38 5.45
C TYR A 561 3.47 -12.91 5.89
N GLY A 562 2.87 -12.54 7.03
CA GLY A 562 2.85 -11.16 7.52
C GLY A 562 2.05 -10.21 6.61
N SER A 563 2.15 -8.91 6.88
CA SER A 563 1.62 -7.84 6.02
C SER A 563 2.77 -7.09 5.34
N GLU A 564 2.56 -6.51 4.15
CA GLU A 564 3.59 -5.83 3.35
C GLU A 564 4.46 -4.84 4.14
N ASN A 565 3.87 -4.09 5.08
CA ASN A 565 4.55 -3.06 5.87
C ASN A 565 5.24 -3.56 7.16
N ILE A 566 5.25 -4.87 7.41
CA ILE A 566 5.88 -5.49 8.60
C ILE A 566 6.97 -6.50 8.18
N SER A 567 7.33 -6.57 6.89
CA SER A 567 8.26 -7.60 6.38
C SER A 567 9.67 -7.57 6.98
N SER A 568 10.09 -6.47 7.61
CA SER A 568 11.36 -6.40 8.35
C SER A 568 11.28 -6.94 9.79
N ALA A 569 10.08 -7.18 10.33
CA ALA A 569 9.86 -7.61 11.73
C ALA A 569 9.21 -8.99 11.85
N VAL A 570 8.83 -9.64 10.75
CA VAL A 570 8.26 -11.01 10.74
C VAL A 570 8.97 -11.82 9.67
N THR A 571 9.56 -12.95 10.08
CA THR A 571 10.11 -13.93 9.13
C THR A 571 8.93 -14.53 8.35
N ARG A 572 8.88 -14.30 7.04
CA ARG A 572 7.91 -14.99 6.18
C ARG A 572 8.30 -16.46 6.09
N ILE A 573 7.31 -17.35 6.08
CA ILE A 573 7.53 -18.78 5.87
C ILE A 573 8.32 -19.05 4.58
N LYS A 574 9.29 -19.96 4.66
CA LYS A 574 10.10 -20.42 3.54
C LYS A 574 10.00 -21.94 3.41
N PRO A 575 10.26 -22.49 2.21
CA PRO A 575 10.44 -23.93 2.04
C PRO A 575 11.53 -24.44 2.99
N GLY A 576 11.24 -25.52 3.72
CA GLY A 576 12.14 -26.08 4.73
C GLY A 576 11.91 -25.58 6.17
N ASP A 577 11.16 -24.49 6.38
CA ASP A 577 10.79 -24.04 7.73
C ASP A 577 9.94 -25.11 8.44
N ILE A 578 9.91 -25.04 9.77
CA ILE A 578 9.08 -25.90 10.61
C ILE A 578 8.01 -25.06 11.30
N VAL A 579 6.75 -25.46 11.15
CA VAL A 579 5.58 -24.76 11.69
C VAL A 579 4.88 -25.61 12.74
N LEU A 580 4.62 -25.02 13.92
CA LEU A 580 3.78 -25.59 14.96
C LEU A 580 2.38 -24.98 14.91
N THR A 581 1.36 -25.83 14.82
CA THR A 581 -0.06 -25.46 14.88
C THR A 581 -0.74 -26.10 16.08
N GLN A 582 -1.74 -25.41 16.64
CA GLN A 582 -2.42 -25.87 17.85
C GLN A 582 -3.90 -26.19 17.60
N GLY A 583 -4.32 -27.42 17.90
CA GLY A 583 -5.71 -27.85 17.82
C GLY A 583 -6.23 -28.11 16.40
N THR A 584 -7.54 -28.38 16.32
CA THR A 584 -8.25 -28.74 15.07
C THR A 584 -9.32 -27.72 14.68
N GLY A 585 -9.12 -26.45 15.05
CA GLY A 585 -10.01 -25.35 14.67
C GLY A 585 -9.66 -24.79 13.28
N GLY A 586 -10.53 -23.97 12.71
CA GLY A 586 -10.39 -23.47 11.34
C GLY A 586 -9.04 -22.80 11.03
N VAL A 587 -8.54 -21.91 11.90
CA VAL A 587 -7.24 -21.23 11.69
C VAL A 587 -6.11 -22.25 11.58
N SER A 588 -6.04 -23.19 12.52
CA SER A 588 -4.98 -24.19 12.58
C SER A 588 -5.00 -25.12 11.36
N LEU A 589 -6.19 -25.55 10.91
CA LEU A 589 -6.32 -26.41 9.74
C LEU A 589 -5.97 -25.69 8.43
N PHE A 590 -6.25 -24.39 8.30
CA PHE A 590 -5.73 -23.59 7.17
C PHE A 590 -4.22 -23.41 7.25
N ALA A 591 -3.68 -23.16 8.44
CA ALA A 591 -2.25 -22.99 8.63
C ALA A 591 -1.44 -24.24 8.24
N ILE A 592 -1.93 -25.44 8.57
CA ILE A 592 -1.32 -26.69 8.11
C ILE A 592 -1.27 -26.72 6.58
N GLN A 593 -2.41 -26.49 5.92
CA GLN A 593 -2.50 -26.53 4.46
C GLN A 593 -1.59 -25.50 3.78
N PHE A 594 -1.55 -24.26 4.28
CA PHE A 594 -0.67 -23.22 3.74
C PHE A 594 0.80 -23.52 3.99
N ALA A 595 1.17 -23.99 5.18
CA ALA A 595 2.55 -24.36 5.49
C ALA A 595 3.04 -25.52 4.60
N VAL A 596 2.21 -26.55 4.42
CA VAL A 596 2.52 -27.67 3.51
C VAL A 596 2.64 -27.18 2.06
N ALA A 597 1.74 -26.32 1.60
CA ALA A 597 1.81 -25.73 0.26
C ALA A 597 3.07 -24.86 0.05
N ALA A 598 3.58 -24.25 1.12
CA ALA A 598 4.84 -23.49 1.13
C ALA A 598 6.10 -24.38 1.16
N GLY A 599 5.96 -25.70 1.30
CA GLY A 599 7.08 -26.63 1.45
C GLY A 599 7.68 -26.69 2.85
N ALA A 600 6.91 -26.31 3.88
CA ALA A 600 7.32 -26.40 5.28
C ALA A 600 6.93 -27.74 5.92
N THR A 601 7.62 -28.12 6.99
CA THR A 601 7.25 -29.28 7.82
C THR A 601 6.30 -28.83 8.93
N VAL A 602 5.18 -29.54 9.11
CA VAL A 602 4.19 -29.17 10.12
C VAL A 602 4.18 -30.14 11.29
N ILE A 603 4.25 -29.58 12.50
CA ILE A 603 3.96 -30.25 13.77
C ILE A 603 2.59 -29.70 14.23
N ALA A 604 1.67 -30.58 14.61
CA ALA A 604 0.36 -30.19 15.11
C ALA A 604 0.13 -30.70 16.53
N THR A 605 -0.60 -29.97 17.35
CA THR A 605 -1.07 -30.46 18.65
C THR A 605 -2.57 -30.74 18.62
N THR A 606 -3.01 -31.75 19.36
CA THR A 606 -4.44 -32.06 19.55
C THR A 606 -4.68 -32.72 20.90
N SER A 607 -5.94 -32.95 21.26
CA SER A 607 -6.32 -33.50 22.55
C SER A 607 -6.40 -35.03 22.60
N GLN A 608 -5.89 -35.70 21.56
CA GLN A 608 -6.05 -37.13 21.29
C GLN A 608 -4.73 -37.71 20.78
N SER A 609 -4.40 -38.94 21.19
CA SER A 609 -3.22 -39.67 20.71
C SER A 609 -3.49 -40.53 19.48
N SER A 610 -4.76 -40.81 19.19
CA SER A 610 -5.23 -41.52 17.98
C SER A 610 -6.69 -41.17 17.68
N GLY A 611 -7.15 -41.49 16.47
CA GLY A 611 -8.54 -41.31 16.05
C GLY A 611 -8.73 -40.16 15.05
N PRO A 612 -10.00 -39.79 14.79
CA PRO A 612 -10.36 -38.97 13.63
C PRO A 612 -9.64 -37.61 13.55
N LYS A 613 -9.37 -36.96 14.69
CA LYS A 613 -8.64 -35.68 14.72
C LYS A 613 -7.17 -35.86 14.32
N VAL A 614 -6.52 -36.94 14.77
CA VAL A 614 -5.12 -37.24 14.42
C VAL A 614 -5.00 -37.61 12.95
N ASP A 615 -5.93 -38.44 12.46
CA ASP A 615 -5.96 -38.87 11.06
C ASP A 615 -6.20 -37.69 10.11
N LEU A 616 -7.08 -36.76 10.47
CA LEU A 616 -7.30 -35.52 9.76
C LEU A 616 -6.05 -34.65 9.70
N LEU A 617 -5.37 -34.42 10.83
CA LEU A 617 -4.16 -33.61 10.85
C LEU A 617 -3.09 -34.19 9.92
N LYS A 618 -2.90 -35.52 9.95
CA LYS A 618 -1.97 -36.23 9.07
C LYS A 618 -2.38 -36.16 7.60
N SER A 619 -3.67 -36.28 7.29
CA SER A 619 -4.15 -36.21 5.90
C SER A 619 -3.98 -34.83 5.27
N LEU A 620 -3.99 -33.76 6.09
CA LEU A 620 -3.66 -32.40 5.68
C LEU A 620 -2.15 -32.13 5.57
N GLY A 621 -1.31 -33.11 5.95
CA GLY A 621 0.15 -33.03 5.82
C GLY A 621 0.92 -32.72 7.09
N ALA A 622 0.29 -32.75 8.28
CA ALA A 622 1.03 -32.71 9.54
C ALA A 622 1.96 -33.93 9.65
N ARG A 623 3.26 -33.67 9.75
CA ARG A 623 4.29 -34.70 9.85
C ARG A 623 4.28 -35.38 11.22
N HIS A 624 4.07 -34.57 12.26
CA HIS A 624 4.00 -35.01 13.65
C HIS A 624 2.73 -34.47 14.30
N VAL A 625 2.13 -35.27 15.18
CA VAL A 625 0.96 -34.89 15.97
C VAL A 625 1.25 -35.19 17.44
N ILE A 626 1.13 -34.18 18.30
CA ILE A 626 1.39 -34.27 19.74
C ILE A 626 0.07 -34.19 20.51
N ASN A 627 -0.13 -35.07 21.49
CA ASN A 627 -1.28 -34.98 22.39
C ASN A 627 -0.94 -34.09 23.60
N TYR A 628 -1.47 -32.87 23.63
CA TYR A 628 -1.17 -31.93 24.71
C TYR A 628 -1.82 -32.29 26.07
N ARG A 629 -2.73 -33.28 26.11
CA ARG A 629 -3.32 -33.78 27.37
C ARG A 629 -2.49 -34.87 28.03
N GLU A 630 -1.68 -35.57 27.26
CA GLU A 630 -0.79 -36.64 27.75
C GLU A 630 0.64 -36.13 27.94
N ASP A 631 0.99 -35.02 27.28
CA ASP A 631 2.30 -34.39 27.34
C ASP A 631 2.16 -32.94 27.87
N GLU A 632 2.45 -32.77 29.15
CA GLU A 632 2.45 -31.44 29.81
C GLU A 632 3.59 -30.55 29.31
N ASP A 633 4.63 -31.12 28.68
CA ASP A 633 5.80 -30.44 28.12
C ASP A 633 5.83 -30.53 26.59
N TRP A 634 4.65 -30.50 25.95
CA TRP A 634 4.50 -30.63 24.50
C TRP A 634 5.33 -29.64 23.69
N GLY A 635 5.70 -28.48 24.26
CA GLY A 635 6.59 -27.51 23.64
C GLY A 635 8.01 -28.03 23.49
N GLU A 636 8.58 -28.64 24.53
CA GLU A 636 9.90 -29.29 24.46
C GLU A 636 9.85 -30.51 23.53
N THR A 637 8.76 -31.27 23.57
CA THR A 637 8.54 -32.38 22.63
C THR A 637 8.52 -31.88 21.18
N ALA A 638 7.79 -30.81 20.88
CA ALA A 638 7.77 -30.20 19.55
C ALA A 638 9.17 -29.76 19.11
N ALA A 639 9.95 -29.13 19.99
CA ALA A 639 11.33 -28.75 19.70
C ALA A 639 12.21 -29.98 19.43
N SER A 640 12.05 -31.07 20.18
CA SER A 640 12.83 -32.30 20.03
C SER A 640 12.59 -33.04 18.71
N LEU A 641 11.43 -32.83 18.10
CA LEU A 641 11.06 -33.40 16.79
C LEU A 641 11.71 -32.66 15.61
N THR A 642 12.30 -31.48 15.85
CA THR A 642 12.99 -30.71 14.82
C THR A 642 14.42 -31.23 14.58
N PRO A 643 14.98 -31.07 13.36
CA PRO A 643 16.38 -31.37 13.11
C PRO A 643 17.29 -30.64 14.10
N ASN A 644 18.26 -31.36 14.67
CA ASN A 644 19.17 -30.84 15.70
C ASN A 644 18.48 -30.33 16.99
N ARG A 645 17.18 -30.58 17.17
CA ARG A 645 16.40 -30.23 18.36
C ARG A 645 16.43 -28.74 18.71
N VAL A 646 16.46 -27.87 17.69
CA VAL A 646 16.61 -26.42 17.88
C VAL A 646 15.31 -25.67 18.08
N GLY A 647 14.16 -26.31 17.82
CA GLY A 647 12.84 -25.68 17.89
C GLY A 647 12.25 -25.37 16.52
N VAL A 648 10.99 -24.95 16.49
CA VAL A 648 10.25 -24.59 15.28
C VAL A 648 10.48 -23.13 14.88
N ASP A 649 10.40 -22.82 13.59
CA ASP A 649 10.53 -21.45 13.05
C ASP A 649 9.30 -20.60 13.36
N HIS A 650 8.10 -21.20 13.23
CA HIS A 650 6.82 -20.51 13.39
C HIS A 650 5.91 -21.25 14.35
N VAL A 651 5.34 -20.54 15.32
CA VAL A 651 4.26 -21.04 16.17
C VAL A 651 3.00 -20.24 15.90
N LEU A 652 1.90 -20.91 15.57
CA LEU A 652 0.58 -20.30 15.49
C LEU A 652 -0.18 -20.61 16.79
N ASP A 653 -0.14 -19.65 17.71
CA ASP A 653 -0.75 -19.77 19.03
C ASP A 653 -2.21 -19.28 18.99
N VAL A 654 -3.14 -20.22 19.12
CA VAL A 654 -4.59 -19.93 19.21
C VAL A 654 -5.13 -20.06 20.62
N GLY A 655 -4.35 -20.63 21.54
CA GLY A 655 -4.74 -20.86 22.92
C GLY A 655 -4.60 -19.62 23.80
N GLY A 656 -3.61 -18.76 23.58
CA GLY A 656 -3.34 -17.59 24.40
C GLY A 656 -2.67 -17.95 25.73
N ALA A 657 -3.16 -17.41 26.84
CA ALA A 657 -2.46 -17.44 28.13
C ALA A 657 -2.04 -18.85 28.59
N GLY A 658 -2.88 -19.87 28.36
CA GLY A 658 -2.62 -21.26 28.76
C GLY A 658 -1.70 -22.06 27.83
N THR A 659 -1.32 -21.53 26.65
CA THR A 659 -0.45 -22.23 25.68
C THR A 659 0.87 -21.52 25.42
N LEU A 660 0.94 -20.21 25.70
CA LEU A 660 2.11 -19.38 25.39
C LEU A 660 3.41 -19.88 26.03
N GLU A 661 3.37 -20.44 27.24
CA GLU A 661 4.57 -20.98 27.90
C GLU A 661 5.18 -22.14 27.11
N GLN A 662 4.34 -23.02 26.58
CA GLN A 662 4.78 -24.15 25.77
C GLN A 662 5.17 -23.72 24.35
N SER A 663 4.50 -22.71 23.79
CA SER A 663 4.93 -22.05 22.55
C SER A 663 6.35 -21.46 22.66
N LEU A 664 6.69 -20.89 23.81
CA LEU A 664 8.05 -20.40 24.12
C LEU A 664 9.08 -21.53 24.21
N LYS A 665 8.69 -22.70 24.74
CA LYS A 665 9.54 -23.90 24.78
C LYS A 665 9.77 -24.50 23.39
N ALA A 666 8.75 -24.43 22.52
CA ALA A 666 8.80 -25.01 21.17
C ALA A 666 9.61 -24.20 20.15
N VAL A 667 9.60 -22.87 20.26
CA VAL A 667 10.18 -21.98 19.24
C VAL A 667 11.71 -21.98 19.28
N ARG A 668 12.35 -21.90 18.11
CA ARG A 668 13.81 -21.77 18.01
C ARG A 668 14.31 -20.36 18.31
N PHE A 669 15.62 -20.21 18.45
CA PHE A 669 16.25 -18.88 18.48
C PHE A 669 15.87 -18.07 17.23
N GLU A 670 15.45 -16.82 17.42
CA GLU A 670 14.96 -15.91 16.36
C GLU A 670 13.68 -16.39 15.64
N GLY A 671 12.99 -17.40 16.18
CA GLY A 671 11.69 -17.83 15.67
C GLY A 671 10.56 -16.85 15.99
N THR A 672 9.39 -17.10 15.42
CA THR A 672 8.20 -16.24 15.57
C THR A 672 7.04 -16.99 16.22
N ILE A 673 6.44 -16.38 17.24
CA ILE A 673 5.16 -16.79 17.82
C ILE A 673 4.10 -15.79 17.39
N SER A 674 3.16 -16.24 16.56
CA SER A 674 1.96 -15.48 16.19
C SER A 674 0.83 -15.79 17.18
N VAL A 675 0.44 -14.80 17.98
CA VAL A 675 -0.66 -14.86 18.93
C VAL A 675 -1.94 -14.45 18.24
N ILE A 676 -2.80 -15.43 17.96
CA ILE A 676 -4.00 -15.27 17.13
C ILE A 676 -5.27 -15.28 17.99
N GLY A 677 -5.28 -16.10 19.05
CA GLY A 677 -6.47 -16.36 19.85
C GLY A 677 -6.18 -16.52 21.33
N PHE A 678 -7.26 -16.69 22.10
CA PHE A 678 -7.26 -16.82 23.55
C PHE A 678 -8.22 -17.93 23.99
N LEU A 679 -8.24 -19.05 23.26
CA LEU A 679 -9.16 -20.18 23.52
C LEU A 679 -9.01 -20.79 24.94
N SER A 680 -7.83 -20.67 25.54
CA SER A 680 -7.55 -21.10 26.91
C SER A 680 -7.71 -19.98 27.95
N GLY A 681 -8.20 -18.80 27.54
CA GLY A 681 -8.45 -17.64 28.37
C GLY A 681 -7.45 -16.49 28.21
N THR A 682 -7.76 -15.38 28.87
CA THR A 682 -7.00 -14.10 28.86
C THR A 682 -6.22 -13.87 30.15
N GLY A 683 -5.91 -14.93 30.90
CA GLY A 683 -5.15 -14.88 32.15
C GLY A 683 -3.72 -14.38 31.99
N LEU A 684 -2.96 -14.36 33.09
CA LEU A 684 -1.55 -13.97 33.07
C LEU A 684 -0.73 -15.00 32.27
N GLY A 685 -0.26 -14.60 31.09
CA GLY A 685 0.71 -15.37 30.31
C GLY A 685 2.16 -15.07 30.72
N PRO A 686 3.14 -15.63 30.00
CA PRO A 686 4.56 -15.33 30.19
C PRO A 686 4.87 -13.84 30.04
N GLY A 687 5.84 -13.33 30.81
CA GLY A 687 6.27 -11.94 30.72
C GLY A 687 7.06 -11.64 29.44
N LEU A 688 7.12 -10.37 29.05
CA LEU A 688 7.84 -9.93 27.84
C LEU A 688 9.33 -10.33 27.86
N LEU A 689 9.95 -10.41 29.05
CA LEU A 689 11.34 -10.84 29.21
C LEU A 689 11.57 -12.29 28.74
N SER A 690 10.55 -13.14 28.72
CA SER A 690 10.70 -14.52 28.22
C SER A 690 11.08 -14.55 26.74
N ALA A 691 10.67 -13.56 25.94
CA ALA A 691 11.07 -13.46 24.53
C ALA A 691 12.58 -13.24 24.35
N LEU A 692 13.26 -12.62 25.33
CA LEU A 692 14.71 -12.36 25.27
C LEU A 692 15.54 -13.64 25.29
N SER A 693 15.08 -14.67 26.02
CA SER A 693 15.80 -15.94 26.20
C SER A 693 16.19 -16.65 24.91
N ARG A 694 15.39 -16.47 23.85
CA ARG A 694 15.59 -17.04 22.52
C ARG A 694 15.62 -15.97 21.42
N ALA A 695 15.71 -14.68 21.77
CA ALA A 695 15.65 -13.55 20.83
C ALA A 695 14.48 -13.64 19.82
N ILE A 696 13.30 -14.06 20.28
CA ILE A 696 12.17 -14.36 19.42
C ILE A 696 11.31 -13.13 19.12
N THR A 697 10.49 -13.24 18.08
CA THR A 697 9.38 -12.31 17.83
C THR A 697 8.08 -12.87 18.39
N VAL A 698 7.36 -12.10 19.20
CA VAL A 698 5.97 -12.40 19.61
C VAL A 698 5.06 -11.34 18.99
N ARG A 699 4.10 -11.76 18.16
CA ARG A 699 3.25 -10.87 17.36
C ARG A 699 1.78 -11.18 17.52
N GLY A 700 0.96 -10.17 17.83
CA GLY A 700 -0.49 -10.27 17.77
C GLY A 700 -1.02 -10.25 16.33
N VAL A 701 -2.02 -11.08 16.03
CA VAL A 701 -2.70 -11.15 14.73
C VAL A 701 -4.19 -10.86 14.90
N LEU A 702 -4.68 -9.81 14.23
CA LEU A 702 -6.08 -9.40 14.23
C LEU A 702 -6.64 -9.53 12.81
N GLY A 703 -7.09 -10.73 12.43
CA GLY A 703 -7.57 -11.00 11.07
C GLY A 703 -6.50 -10.68 10.02
N GLY A 704 -6.91 -10.03 8.94
CA GLY A 704 -6.01 -9.48 7.93
C GLY A 704 -6.74 -8.62 6.90
N SER A 705 -5.98 -8.10 5.94
CA SER A 705 -6.50 -7.17 4.95
C SER A 705 -7.24 -7.88 3.80
N LYS A 706 -8.02 -7.13 3.01
CA LYS A 706 -8.60 -7.60 1.76
C LYS A 706 -7.54 -8.17 0.82
N LEU A 707 -6.40 -7.47 0.66
CA LEU A 707 -5.26 -7.96 -0.15
C LEU A 707 -4.80 -9.35 0.31
N GLN A 708 -4.74 -9.62 1.61
CA GLN A 708 -4.39 -10.95 2.13
C GLN A 708 -5.48 -11.98 1.83
N LEU A 709 -6.77 -11.59 1.83
CA LEU A 709 -7.85 -12.47 1.40
C LEU A 709 -7.75 -12.79 -0.10
N GLU A 710 -7.34 -11.86 -0.95
CA GLU A 710 -7.04 -12.15 -2.36
C GLU A 710 -5.88 -13.13 -2.53
N GLU A 711 -4.82 -12.96 -1.75
CA GLU A 711 -3.68 -13.90 -1.72
C GLU A 711 -4.14 -15.30 -1.30
N VAL A 712 -4.97 -15.38 -0.25
CA VAL A 712 -5.61 -16.63 0.18
C VAL A 712 -6.42 -17.24 -0.94
N ILE A 713 -7.27 -16.48 -1.63
CA ILE A 713 -8.11 -16.96 -2.74
C ILE A 713 -7.22 -17.54 -3.85
N ARG A 714 -6.16 -16.83 -4.24
CA ARG A 714 -5.19 -17.29 -5.24
C ARG A 714 -4.50 -18.58 -4.81
N ALA A 715 -4.06 -18.67 -3.55
CA ALA A 715 -3.40 -19.85 -3.01
C ALA A 715 -4.37 -21.04 -2.95
N VAL A 716 -5.61 -20.82 -2.54
CA VAL A 716 -6.66 -21.84 -2.45
C VAL A 716 -6.98 -22.41 -3.83
N GLU A 717 -7.15 -21.57 -4.84
CA GLU A 717 -7.34 -22.02 -6.22
C GLU A 717 -6.13 -22.81 -6.72
N ARG A 718 -4.93 -22.26 -6.55
CA ARG A 718 -3.71 -22.79 -7.18
C ARG A 718 -3.26 -24.11 -6.55
N CYS A 719 -3.37 -24.24 -5.24
CA CYS A 719 -2.92 -25.41 -4.49
C CYS A 719 -4.04 -26.44 -4.28
N GLY A 720 -5.27 -26.16 -4.74
CA GLY A 720 -6.40 -27.06 -4.56
C GLY A 720 -6.79 -27.26 -3.08
N ILE A 721 -6.51 -26.27 -2.24
CA ILE A 721 -6.79 -26.30 -0.79
C ILE A 721 -8.30 -26.30 -0.57
N LYS A 722 -8.76 -27.10 0.39
CA LYS A 722 -10.18 -27.17 0.75
C LYS A 722 -10.37 -26.76 2.22
N PRO A 723 -11.30 -25.84 2.52
CA PRO A 723 -11.70 -25.59 3.91
C PRO A 723 -12.19 -26.87 4.57
N VAL A 724 -11.75 -27.13 5.80
CA VAL A 724 -12.31 -28.23 6.59
C VAL A 724 -13.54 -27.71 7.32
N ILE A 725 -14.70 -28.19 6.90
CA ILE A 725 -16.01 -27.85 7.48
C ILE A 725 -16.47 -29.01 8.36
N ASP A 726 -17.06 -28.68 9.50
CA ASP A 726 -17.62 -29.66 10.43
C ASP A 726 -18.74 -30.48 9.75
N GLU A 727 -18.90 -31.74 10.16
CA GLU A 727 -19.95 -32.59 9.63
C GLU A 727 -21.35 -32.06 9.95
N LYS A 728 -21.50 -31.37 11.08
CA LYS A 728 -22.78 -30.79 11.51
C LYS A 728 -22.94 -29.39 10.92
N VAL A 729 -23.93 -29.28 10.05
CA VAL A 729 -24.35 -28.02 9.42
C VAL A 729 -25.66 -27.57 10.05
N PHE A 730 -25.80 -26.26 10.29
CA PHE A 730 -26.98 -25.67 10.92
C PHE A 730 -27.74 -24.81 9.92
N GLY A 731 -29.06 -24.70 10.06
CA GLY A 731 -29.88 -23.73 9.34
C GLY A 731 -29.95 -22.38 10.04
N LEU A 732 -30.46 -21.36 9.34
CA LEU A 732 -30.67 -20.02 9.91
C LEU A 732 -31.54 -20.04 11.18
N SER A 733 -32.50 -20.96 11.30
CA SER A 733 -33.32 -21.11 12.51
C SER A 733 -32.58 -21.74 13.71
N GLU A 734 -31.41 -22.34 13.48
CA GLU A 734 -30.64 -23.13 14.46
C GLU A 734 -29.36 -22.42 14.92
N VAL A 735 -29.30 -21.08 14.78
CA VAL A 735 -28.09 -20.29 15.08
C VAL A 735 -27.69 -20.40 16.54
N ARG A 736 -28.64 -20.42 17.49
CA ARG A 736 -28.31 -20.59 18.92
C ARG A 736 -27.67 -21.95 19.15
N GLU A 737 -28.18 -23.00 18.53
CA GLU A 737 -27.62 -24.34 18.58
C GLU A 737 -26.22 -24.39 17.97
N ALA A 738 -25.97 -23.65 16.88
CA ALA A 738 -24.65 -23.52 16.26
C ALA A 738 -23.64 -22.83 17.19
N TYR A 739 -24.04 -21.72 17.84
CA TYR A 739 -23.23 -21.03 18.84
C TYR A 739 -22.94 -21.93 20.05
N GLN A 740 -23.94 -22.65 20.56
CA GLN A 740 -23.74 -23.58 21.67
C GLN A 740 -22.80 -24.72 21.30
N TYR A 741 -22.92 -25.25 20.09
CA TYR A 741 -22.04 -26.31 19.58
C TYR A 741 -20.58 -25.84 19.47
N LEU A 742 -20.38 -24.60 19.04
CA LEU A 742 -19.07 -23.95 19.03
C LEU A 742 -18.52 -23.74 20.45
N MET A 743 -19.34 -23.22 21.38
CA MET A 743 -18.97 -23.01 22.80
C MET A 743 -18.55 -24.31 23.49
N ASP A 744 -19.28 -25.39 23.23
CA ASP A 744 -18.98 -26.73 23.79
C ASP A 744 -17.73 -27.38 23.16
N SER A 745 -17.09 -26.74 22.18
CA SER A 745 -15.90 -27.26 21.48
C SER A 745 -16.12 -28.65 20.85
N LYS A 746 -17.35 -28.92 20.40
CA LYS A 746 -17.74 -30.22 19.79
C LYS A 746 -17.31 -30.36 18.33
N HIS A 747 -16.95 -29.26 17.69
CA HIS A 747 -16.65 -29.17 16.27
C HIS A 747 -15.21 -29.54 15.89
N VAL A 748 -15.01 -29.85 14.62
CA VAL A 748 -13.72 -29.93 13.90
C VAL A 748 -13.77 -28.99 12.71
N GLY A 749 -12.75 -28.13 12.56
CA GLY A 749 -12.71 -27.14 11.48
C GLY A 749 -13.67 -25.99 11.70
N LYS A 750 -14.53 -25.70 10.72
CA LYS A 750 -15.44 -24.53 10.73
C LYS A 750 -16.89 -24.97 10.85
N VAL A 751 -17.61 -24.36 11.80
CA VAL A 751 -19.06 -24.50 11.94
C VAL A 751 -19.73 -23.55 10.95
N VAL A 752 -20.54 -24.08 10.05
CA VAL A 752 -21.20 -23.31 8.98
C VAL A 752 -22.71 -23.32 9.19
N VAL A 753 -23.32 -22.15 9.04
CA VAL A 753 -24.76 -21.95 9.03
C VAL A 753 -25.20 -21.70 7.58
N ARG A 754 -26.09 -22.56 7.06
CA ARG A 754 -26.74 -22.34 5.77
C ARG A 754 -27.88 -21.33 5.94
N VAL A 755 -27.79 -20.24 5.20
CA VAL A 755 -28.69 -19.10 5.34
C VAL A 755 -29.84 -19.17 4.32
N SER A 756 -29.55 -19.61 3.09
CA SER A 756 -30.54 -19.73 2.01
C SER A 756 -30.41 -21.00 1.19
#